data_AF-A0A6A4L874-F1
#
_entry.id   AF-A0A6A4L874-F1
#
_cell.length_a   1.000
_cell.length_b   1.000
_cell.length_c   1.000
_cell.angle_alpha   90.00
_cell.angle_beta   90.00
_cell.angle_gamma   90.00
#
_symmetry.space_group_name_H-M   'P 1'
#
loop_
_entity.id
_entity.type
_entity.pdbx_description
1 polymer ?
#
loop_
_entity_poly.entity_id
_entity_poly.type
_entity_poly.pdbx_seq_one_letter_code
_entity_poly.pdbx_strand_id
1 'polypeptide(L)'
;MMSRSYTNLLDLASGNFPVMGRERERRRLLPRVMTVPGSIAELDDDQAHSVASDNPSSLASDRMIIVANQLPLKAKRRQDNKAWVFSWDEDSLLSQLKDGLPEDMEVLYIGSLKVDVDPIEQDDVAQLLLDRYKCVPTFLPPSILEKFYDGFCKKQLWSLFHYMLPFSADNGRRFDRSMWEAYVSANKFFSQKVIEVLNPEDDFVWIHDYHLMVLPTFLRRRFNRLRMGFFLHSPWPSSEIYRTLPVREEILKALLNCDLIGFHTFDYARHFLSCCSRMLGLEYQSKRGYIGLEYYGRTVGVKIMPVGVHMGQIESVMKLADKEGKVEELRQKYEGKTVFLGVDDMDIFKGIDLKLLAMEQMLKQHPKWLGRAVLVQIANPARGKGIGLEEVQVEIRESCKRINEEYGKPGYEPIIFIDRPVSISEKIAYYSIAECVVVTAVRDGMNLTPYEYIVCREGALVTESGTDLSEPKKSMLVVSEFIGCSPSLSGAIRVNPWNVEATAEAMNEALSMEEAEKQLRHEKHYRYVSTHDVAYWSRSFMQDMERTCAEHFRRRCWGIGLGFGFRVVALDPNFRKLSIDAIVSEYSRAKSRAILLDYDGTVMPQNSLNKTPSAGNLLISSLHHSLAIEVYDPLL
;
A
#
# COMPACT_ATOMS: atom_id res chain seq x y z
N MET A 1 45.06 3.27 9.69
CA MET A 1 44.27 3.32 8.44
C MET A 1 44.23 1.94 7.83
N MET A 2 43.11 1.24 8.01
CA MET A 2 42.61 0.09 7.23
C MET A 2 41.16 -0.07 7.69
N SER A 3 40.23 -0.01 6.74
CA SER A 3 38.78 0.20 6.96
C SER A 3 38.10 -1.01 7.61
N ARG A 4 37.44 -0.79 8.74
CA ARG A 4 36.51 -1.74 9.37
C ARG A 4 35.11 -1.49 8.84
N SER A 5 34.72 -2.16 7.76
CA SER A 5 33.35 -2.05 7.22
C SER A 5 32.97 -3.17 6.25
N TYR A 6 33.06 -4.44 6.65
CA TYR A 6 32.42 -5.54 5.89
C TYR A 6 31.88 -6.70 6.74
N THR A 7 32.07 -6.71 8.06
CA THR A 7 31.75 -7.89 8.89
C THR A 7 30.29 -7.99 9.35
N ASN A 8 29.46 -6.95 9.22
CA ASN A 8 28.07 -6.97 9.74
C ASN A 8 26.98 -7.40 8.75
N LEU A 9 27.32 -7.64 7.47
CA LEU A 9 26.33 -8.09 6.48
C LEU A 9 26.09 -9.61 6.52
N LEU A 10 27.07 -10.39 6.99
CA LEU A 10 26.98 -11.85 7.08
C LEU A 10 26.11 -12.30 8.27
N ASP A 11 26.13 -11.60 9.40
CA ASP A 11 25.32 -11.96 10.59
C ASP A 11 23.83 -11.61 10.44
N LEU A 12 23.50 -10.61 9.60
CA LEU A 12 22.12 -10.38 9.17
C LEU A 12 21.66 -11.42 8.12
N ALA A 13 22.59 -12.03 7.38
CA ALA A 13 22.31 -12.99 6.31
C ALA A 13 22.23 -14.46 6.78
N SER A 14 22.87 -14.82 7.90
CA SER A 14 22.98 -16.20 8.39
C SER A 14 21.87 -16.63 9.36
N GLY A 15 21.05 -15.71 9.87
CA GLY A 15 19.87 -16.04 10.67
C GLY A 15 20.13 -16.73 12.02
N ASN A 16 21.39 -16.78 12.48
CA ASN A 16 21.76 -17.37 13.78
C ASN A 16 22.19 -16.27 14.75
N PHE A 17 21.39 -16.04 15.80
CA PHE A 17 21.88 -15.40 17.03
C PHE A 17 21.62 -16.31 18.24
N PRO A 18 22.53 -16.31 19.24
CA PRO A 18 22.46 -17.20 20.37
C PRO A 18 21.28 -16.88 21.28
N VAL A 19 20.56 -17.93 21.68
CA VAL A 19 19.55 -17.91 22.73
C VAL A 19 20.23 -17.51 24.05
N MET A 20 19.96 -16.30 24.55
CA MET A 20 20.24 -15.95 25.95
C MET A 20 18.95 -16.01 26.76
N GLY A 21 19.00 -16.79 27.85
CA GLY A 21 17.97 -16.84 28.89
C GLY A 21 17.12 -18.12 28.90
N ARG A 22 17.68 -19.22 29.42
CA ARG A 22 16.88 -20.35 29.91
C ARG A 22 16.25 -19.96 31.25
N GLU A 23 14.97 -19.62 31.25
CA GLU A 23 14.10 -19.93 32.39
C GLU A 23 13.04 -20.94 31.92
N ARG A 24 13.02 -22.08 32.61
CA ARG A 24 12.11 -23.20 32.34
C ARG A 24 10.72 -22.83 32.87
N GLU A 25 9.83 -22.41 31.99
CA GLU A 25 8.39 -22.49 32.24
C GLU A 25 7.69 -23.32 31.18
N ARG A 26 6.91 -24.31 31.65
CA ARG A 26 6.15 -25.26 30.84
C ARG A 26 5.03 -24.52 30.11
N ARG A 27 5.25 -24.13 28.86
CA ARG A 27 4.19 -23.68 27.94
C ARG A 27 3.37 -24.88 27.44
N ARG A 28 2.04 -24.78 27.54
CA ARG A 28 1.09 -25.70 26.90
C ARG A 28 1.02 -25.34 25.42
N LEU A 29 1.36 -26.30 24.56
CA LEU A 29 1.29 -26.17 23.11
C LEU A 29 -0.18 -26.27 22.65
N LEU A 30 -0.61 -25.35 21.78
CA LEU A 30 -1.85 -25.45 21.01
C LEU A 30 -1.79 -26.68 20.06
N PRO A 31 -2.92 -27.29 19.69
CA PRO A 31 -2.93 -28.51 18.87
C PRO A 31 -2.40 -28.20 17.46
N ARG A 32 -1.29 -28.86 17.09
CA ARG A 32 -0.81 -28.89 15.71
C ARG A 32 -1.80 -29.66 14.84
N VAL A 33 -2.30 -29.04 13.79
CA VAL A 33 -2.77 -29.78 12.62
C VAL A 33 -1.51 -30.33 11.93
N MET A 34 -1.38 -31.66 11.93
CA MET A 34 -0.21 -32.37 11.44
C MET A 34 -0.15 -32.35 9.92
N THR A 35 0.76 -31.56 9.34
CA THR A 35 1.32 -31.83 8.01
C THR A 35 2.73 -32.35 8.18
N VAL A 36 2.94 -33.62 7.83
CA VAL A 36 4.21 -34.33 7.96
C VAL A 36 5.23 -33.75 6.95
N PRO A 37 6.49 -33.47 7.34
CA PRO A 37 7.53 -33.10 6.38
C PRO A 37 8.06 -34.35 5.68
N GLY A 38 7.88 -34.45 4.37
CA GLY A 38 8.52 -35.46 3.54
C GLY A 38 10.02 -35.18 3.40
N SER A 39 10.84 -36.03 4.00
CA SER A 39 12.28 -36.09 3.75
C SER A 39 12.51 -36.81 2.42
N ILE A 40 13.07 -36.12 1.43
CA ILE A 40 13.51 -36.74 0.18
C ILE A 40 14.83 -37.46 0.47
N ALA A 41 14.76 -38.78 0.56
CA ALA A 41 15.88 -39.66 0.29
C ALA A 41 15.48 -40.49 -0.94
N GLU A 42 16.28 -40.37 -2.00
CA GLU A 42 16.21 -41.22 -3.18
C GLU A 42 16.46 -42.68 -2.76
N LEU A 43 15.62 -43.61 -3.20
CA LEU A 43 15.95 -44.99 -3.57
C LEU A 43 14.71 -45.63 -4.24
N ASP A 44 14.94 -46.26 -5.40
CA ASP A 44 14.02 -47.13 -6.16
C ASP A 44 13.43 -48.24 -5.29
N ASP A 45 12.13 -48.56 -5.44
CA ASP A 45 11.68 -49.91 -5.84
C ASP A 45 10.18 -49.96 -6.21
N ASP A 46 9.87 -50.89 -7.10
CA ASP A 46 8.59 -51.18 -7.73
C ASP A 46 7.51 -51.77 -6.79
N GLN A 47 6.24 -51.57 -7.17
CA GLN A 47 5.02 -52.34 -6.81
C GLN A 47 4.63 -52.47 -5.32
N ALA A 48 3.55 -51.77 -4.91
CA ALA A 48 2.49 -52.38 -4.09
C ALA A 48 1.18 -51.54 -4.03
N HIS A 49 0.12 -52.20 -4.47
CA HIS A 49 -1.32 -52.00 -4.30
C HIS A 49 -1.91 -50.91 -3.37
N SER A 50 -2.76 -50.12 -4.02
CA SER A 50 -3.98 -49.43 -3.54
C SER A 50 -4.59 -49.92 -2.23
N VAL A 51 -4.76 -48.98 -1.29
CA VAL A 51 -5.91 -48.94 -0.37
C VAL A 51 -6.38 -47.49 -0.29
N ALA A 52 -7.46 -47.17 -1.00
CA ALA A 52 -8.09 -45.86 -0.94
C ALA A 52 -8.81 -45.71 0.41
N SER A 53 -8.42 -44.71 1.21
CA SER A 53 -9.26 -44.18 2.27
C SER A 53 -10.11 -43.06 1.70
N ASP A 54 -11.39 -43.34 1.48
CA ASP A 54 -12.41 -42.35 1.16
C ASP A 54 -12.59 -41.40 2.35
N ASN A 55 -11.87 -40.29 2.33
CA ASN A 55 -12.28 -39.08 3.04
C ASN A 55 -12.83 -38.14 1.97
N PRO A 56 -14.10 -37.68 2.06
CA PRO A 56 -14.63 -36.75 1.08
C PRO A 56 -13.78 -35.49 1.17
N SER A 57 -13.01 -35.23 0.11
CA SER A 57 -12.33 -33.95 -0.09
C SER A 57 -13.39 -32.86 0.00
N SER A 58 -13.42 -32.13 1.10
CA SER A 58 -14.01 -30.79 1.09
C SER A 58 -13.33 -30.08 -0.08
N LEU A 59 -14.12 -29.70 -1.10
CA LEU A 59 -13.65 -28.85 -2.19
C LEU A 59 -12.88 -27.69 -1.55
N ALA A 60 -11.55 -27.72 -1.61
CA ALA A 60 -10.73 -26.72 -0.95
C ALA A 60 -10.91 -25.43 -1.77
N SER A 61 -11.79 -24.55 -1.29
CA SER A 61 -11.87 -23.21 -1.84
C SER A 61 -10.51 -22.53 -1.64
N ASP A 62 -9.99 -21.90 -2.69
CA ASP A 62 -8.83 -21.02 -2.58
C ASP A 62 -9.07 -20.04 -1.42
N ARG A 63 -8.01 -19.71 -0.67
CA ARG A 63 -8.06 -18.74 0.43
C ARG A 63 -7.24 -17.51 0.13
N MET A 64 -7.65 -16.38 0.68
CA MET A 64 -6.94 -15.11 0.57
C MET A 64 -6.40 -14.69 1.94
N ILE A 65 -5.09 -14.51 2.04
CA ILE A 65 -4.42 -13.94 3.21
C ILE A 65 -4.09 -12.48 2.92
N ILE A 66 -4.83 -11.58 3.54
CA ILE A 66 -4.59 -10.13 3.47
C ILE A 66 -3.58 -9.75 4.55
N VAL A 67 -2.46 -9.15 4.15
CA VAL A 67 -1.40 -8.73 5.08
C VAL A 67 -1.20 -7.22 5.00
N ALA A 68 -1.38 -6.54 6.13
CA ALA A 68 -1.22 -5.09 6.23
C ALA A 68 -0.58 -4.69 7.57
N ASN A 69 -0.14 -3.43 7.69
CA ASN A 69 0.44 -2.95 8.94
C ASN A 69 -0.54 -3.05 10.14
N GLN A 70 -1.83 -2.82 9.90
CA GLN A 70 -2.86 -2.83 10.94
C GLN A 70 -4.01 -3.78 10.55
N LEU A 71 -4.53 -4.50 11.54
CA LEU A 71 -5.76 -5.27 11.37
C LEU A 71 -6.97 -4.33 11.15
N PRO A 72 -7.99 -4.77 10.39
CA PRO A 72 -9.26 -4.06 10.22
C PRO A 72 -10.16 -4.18 11.47
N LEU A 73 -9.59 -3.98 12.67
CA LEU A 73 -10.28 -4.12 13.94
C LEU A 73 -10.12 -2.86 14.79
N LYS A 74 -11.20 -2.52 15.51
CA LYS A 74 -11.18 -1.60 16.64
C LYS A 74 -10.98 -2.43 17.91
N ALA A 75 -10.00 -2.05 18.72
CA ALA A 75 -9.69 -2.71 20.00
C ALA A 75 -9.82 -1.70 21.13
N LYS A 76 -10.53 -2.09 22.21
CA LYS A 76 -10.70 -1.27 23.41
C LYS A 76 -10.56 -2.13 24.65
N ARG A 77 -9.84 -1.64 25.66
CA ARG A 77 -9.82 -2.25 26.99
C ARG A 77 -11.16 -1.98 27.67
N ARG A 78 -11.77 -2.98 28.31
CA ARG A 78 -12.96 -2.77 29.14
C ARG A 78 -12.62 -1.89 30.34
N GLN A 79 -13.62 -1.15 30.84
CA GLN A 79 -13.47 -0.27 32.01
C GLN A 79 -13.02 -1.01 33.28
N ASP A 80 -13.31 -2.31 33.39
CA ASP A 80 -12.86 -3.15 34.50
C ASP A 80 -11.38 -3.58 34.39
N ASN A 81 -10.69 -3.20 33.31
CA ASN A 81 -9.33 -3.58 32.97
C ASN A 81 -9.07 -5.10 32.84
N LYS A 82 -10.12 -5.93 32.85
CA LYS A 82 -9.98 -7.40 32.89
C LYS A 82 -10.05 -8.06 31.52
N ALA A 83 -10.56 -7.38 30.49
CA ALA A 83 -10.71 -7.97 29.16
C ALA A 83 -10.65 -6.94 28.03
N TRP A 84 -10.41 -7.45 26.82
CA TRP A 84 -10.46 -6.70 25.58
C TRP A 84 -11.83 -6.83 24.90
N VAL A 85 -12.29 -5.74 24.28
CA VAL A 85 -13.42 -5.73 23.36
C VAL A 85 -12.90 -5.42 21.97
N PHE A 86 -13.27 -6.27 21.02
CA PHE A 86 -12.94 -6.11 19.61
C PHE A 86 -14.21 -5.95 18.80
N SER A 87 -14.13 -5.19 17.72
CA SER A 87 -15.15 -5.10 16.68
C SER A 87 -14.48 -4.85 15.33
N TRP A 88 -15.16 -5.15 14.23
CA TRP A 88 -14.69 -4.74 12.91
C TRP A 88 -14.57 -3.22 12.81
N ASP A 89 -13.53 -2.77 12.11
CA ASP A 89 -13.39 -1.39 11.66
C ASP A 89 -14.09 -1.30 10.30
N GLU A 90 -15.39 -1.00 10.30
CA GLU A 90 -16.21 -0.90 9.08
C GLU A 90 -15.72 0.17 8.09
N ASP A 91 -14.89 1.11 8.57
CA ASP A 91 -14.25 2.17 7.79
C ASP A 91 -12.94 1.68 7.14
N SER A 92 -12.48 0.47 7.47
CA SER A 92 -11.26 -0.09 6.94
C SER A 92 -11.46 -0.60 5.53
N LEU A 93 -10.66 -0.05 4.60
CA LEU A 93 -10.54 -0.56 3.24
C LEU A 93 -10.29 -2.09 3.20
N LEU A 94 -9.54 -2.63 4.16
CA LEU A 94 -9.22 -4.05 4.22
C LEU A 94 -10.43 -4.90 4.62
N SER A 95 -11.36 -4.36 5.42
CA SER A 95 -12.64 -5.03 5.67
C SER A 95 -13.50 -4.99 4.42
N GLN A 96 -13.59 -3.81 3.79
CA GLN A 96 -14.48 -3.55 2.66
C GLN A 96 -14.07 -4.27 1.36
N LEU A 97 -12.78 -4.56 1.17
CA LEU A 97 -12.31 -5.27 -0.03
C LEU A 97 -12.84 -6.69 -0.15
N LYS A 98 -13.31 -7.29 0.95
CA LYS A 98 -13.85 -8.64 0.98
C LYS A 98 -15.03 -8.79 0.02
N ASP A 99 -15.82 -7.74 -0.16
CA ASP A 99 -17.04 -7.73 -0.98
C ASP A 99 -16.76 -7.89 -2.49
N GLY A 100 -15.52 -7.71 -2.92
CA GLY A 100 -15.10 -8.02 -4.29
C GLY A 100 -14.49 -9.41 -4.48
N LEU A 101 -14.22 -10.15 -3.41
CA LEU A 101 -13.72 -11.52 -3.47
C LEU A 101 -14.88 -12.52 -3.65
N PRO A 102 -14.62 -13.76 -4.12
CA PRO A 102 -15.65 -14.80 -4.20
C PRO A 102 -16.30 -15.06 -2.83
N GLU A 103 -17.61 -15.32 -2.80
CA GLU A 103 -18.38 -15.48 -1.55
C GLU A 103 -17.91 -16.69 -0.71
N ASP A 104 -17.41 -17.73 -1.37
CA ASP A 104 -16.90 -18.97 -0.77
C ASP A 104 -15.42 -18.91 -0.39
N MET A 105 -14.70 -17.85 -0.81
CA MET A 105 -13.28 -17.65 -0.48
C MET A 105 -13.10 -17.30 1.00
N GLU A 106 -12.39 -18.15 1.74
CA GLU A 106 -11.99 -17.81 3.11
C GLU A 106 -10.95 -16.67 3.08
N VAL A 107 -11.19 -15.63 3.87
CA VAL A 107 -10.29 -14.48 4.00
C VAL A 107 -9.72 -14.41 5.41
N LEU A 108 -8.40 -14.43 5.52
CA LEU A 108 -7.67 -14.21 6.76
C LEU A 108 -6.95 -12.86 6.72
N TYR A 109 -6.87 -12.19 7.86
CA TYR A 109 -6.21 -10.91 8.00
C TYR A 109 -5.01 -11.00 8.94
N ILE A 110 -3.87 -10.44 8.53
CA ILE A 110 -2.65 -10.41 9.33
C ILE A 110 -2.20 -8.96 9.47
N GLY A 111 -2.00 -8.52 10.71
CA GLY A 111 -1.83 -7.11 11.04
C GLY A 111 -1.48 -6.86 12.50
N SER A 112 -0.95 -5.69 12.83
CA SER A 112 -0.83 -5.24 14.22
C SER A 112 -2.16 -4.66 14.72
N LEU A 113 -2.40 -4.69 16.04
CA LEU A 113 -3.48 -3.94 16.65
C LEU A 113 -3.07 -2.47 16.87
N LYS A 114 -4.03 -1.55 16.89
CA LYS A 114 -3.81 -0.11 17.19
C LYS A 114 -3.66 0.17 18.70
N VAL A 115 -3.41 -0.87 19.49
CA VAL A 115 -3.28 -0.84 20.96
C VAL A 115 -2.12 -1.72 21.37
N ASP A 116 -1.50 -1.40 22.50
CA ASP A 116 -0.48 -2.27 23.10
C ASP A 116 -1.16 -3.37 23.93
N VAL A 117 -0.72 -4.61 23.74
CA VAL A 117 -1.27 -5.79 24.42
C VAL A 117 -0.13 -6.42 25.22
N ASP A 118 -0.33 -6.56 26.53
CA ASP A 118 0.68 -7.10 27.42
C ASP A 118 1.09 -8.51 26.96
N PRO A 119 2.40 -8.85 26.92
CA PRO A 119 2.89 -10.16 26.54
C PRO A 119 2.16 -11.35 27.19
N ILE A 120 1.68 -11.22 28.43
CA ILE A 120 0.95 -12.29 29.12
C ILE A 120 -0.44 -12.57 28.51
N GLU A 121 -1.02 -11.60 27.83
CA GLU A 121 -2.36 -11.68 27.22
C GLU A 121 -2.32 -11.96 25.72
N GLN A 122 -1.14 -11.90 25.09
CA GLN A 122 -1.01 -11.97 23.63
C GLN A 122 -1.52 -13.28 23.04
N ASP A 123 -1.28 -14.42 23.69
CA ASP A 123 -1.74 -15.73 23.21
C ASP A 123 -3.28 -15.83 23.26
N ASP A 124 -3.90 -15.39 24.36
CA ASP A 124 -5.35 -15.39 24.52
C ASP A 124 -6.03 -14.45 23.51
N VAL A 125 -5.44 -13.26 23.32
CA VAL A 125 -5.91 -12.30 22.31
C VAL A 125 -5.76 -12.87 20.90
N ALA A 126 -4.62 -13.48 20.57
CA ALA A 126 -4.40 -14.07 19.25
C ALA A 126 -5.41 -15.18 18.95
N GLN A 127 -5.65 -16.08 19.90
CA GLN A 127 -6.63 -17.16 19.74
C GLN A 127 -8.05 -16.59 19.55
N LEU A 128 -8.46 -15.63 20.38
CA LEU A 128 -9.75 -14.97 20.26
C LEU A 128 -9.96 -14.31 18.89
N LEU A 129 -8.93 -13.60 18.40
CA LEU A 129 -8.99 -12.90 17.11
C LEU A 129 -9.04 -13.86 15.93
N LEU A 130 -8.31 -14.97 15.99
CA LEU A 130 -8.36 -16.00 14.96
C LEU A 130 -9.74 -16.65 14.90
N ASP A 131 -10.27 -17.07 16.04
CA ASP A 131 -11.54 -17.82 16.10
C ASP A 131 -12.75 -16.96 15.72
N ARG A 132 -12.79 -15.70 16.17
CA ARG A 132 -13.96 -14.82 15.97
C ARG A 132 -13.88 -13.94 14.73
N TYR A 133 -12.68 -13.55 14.34
CA TYR A 133 -12.48 -12.53 13.30
C TYR A 133 -11.62 -13.01 12.14
N LYS A 134 -11.06 -14.23 12.19
CA LYS A 134 -10.08 -14.72 11.20
C LYS A 134 -8.87 -13.78 11.08
N CYS A 135 -8.51 -13.15 12.20
CA CYS A 135 -7.44 -12.17 12.30
C CYS A 135 -6.27 -12.76 13.10
N VAL A 136 -5.06 -12.68 12.56
CA VAL A 136 -3.81 -13.08 13.22
C VAL A 136 -3.04 -11.81 13.60
N PRO A 137 -2.94 -11.47 14.89
CA PRO A 137 -2.21 -10.29 15.31
C PRO A 137 -0.69 -10.48 15.21
N THR A 138 -0.01 -9.47 14.68
CA THR A 138 1.44 -9.33 14.73
C THR A 138 1.81 -8.40 15.88
N PHE A 139 2.25 -8.95 17.01
CA PHE A 139 2.77 -8.15 18.11
C PHE A 139 4.23 -7.79 17.85
N LEU A 140 4.51 -6.49 17.74
CA LEU A 140 5.86 -5.97 17.58
C LEU A 140 6.39 -5.46 18.92
N PRO A 141 7.63 -5.83 19.32
CA PRO A 141 8.25 -5.23 20.49
C PRO A 141 8.28 -3.70 20.38
N PRO A 142 8.03 -2.94 21.47
CA PRO A 142 7.98 -1.48 21.43
C PRO A 142 9.24 -0.84 20.82
N SER A 143 10.41 -1.40 21.11
CA SER A 143 11.71 -0.96 20.58
C SER A 143 11.85 -1.09 19.06
N ILE A 144 11.14 -2.06 18.46
CA ILE A 144 11.07 -2.25 17.01
C ILE A 144 9.98 -1.36 16.44
N LEU A 145 8.79 -1.33 17.07
CA LEU A 145 7.61 -0.61 16.58
C LEU A 145 7.91 0.87 16.34
N GLU A 146 8.53 1.55 17.30
CA GLU A 146 8.85 2.98 17.17
C GLU A 146 9.80 3.24 15.99
N LYS A 147 10.89 2.48 15.88
CA LYS A 147 11.88 2.64 14.81
C LYS A 147 11.36 2.22 13.44
N PHE A 148 10.47 1.22 13.40
CA PHE A 148 9.83 0.73 12.20
C PHE A 148 8.79 1.74 11.68
N TYR A 149 7.80 2.07 12.51
CA TYR A 149 6.63 2.83 12.09
C TYR A 149 6.90 4.33 12.09
N ASP A 150 7.20 4.92 13.26
CA ASP A 150 7.47 6.36 13.36
C ASP A 150 8.83 6.72 12.76
N GLY A 151 9.81 5.80 12.81
CA GLY A 151 11.12 5.97 12.18
C GLY A 151 11.08 5.76 10.67
N PHE A 152 11.30 4.53 10.21
CA PHE A 152 11.51 4.24 8.79
C PHE A 152 10.25 4.52 7.94
N CYS A 153 9.06 4.11 8.38
CA CYS A 153 7.84 4.28 7.59
C CYS A 153 7.44 5.76 7.50
N LYS A 154 7.27 6.47 8.62
CA LYS A 154 6.74 7.85 8.63
C LYS A 154 7.78 8.93 8.37
N LYS A 155 9.04 8.77 8.80
CA LYS A 155 10.07 9.80 8.57
C LYS A 155 10.88 9.59 7.28
N GLN A 156 11.09 8.34 6.85
CA GLN A 156 11.87 8.04 5.65
C GLN A 156 10.98 7.79 4.42
N LEU A 157 10.16 6.73 4.43
CA LEU A 157 9.40 6.30 3.26
C LEU A 157 8.27 7.28 2.91
N TRP A 158 7.45 7.66 3.89
CA TRP A 158 6.32 8.59 3.68
C TRP A 158 6.81 9.91 3.07
N SER A 159 7.81 10.55 3.68
CA SER A 159 8.42 11.78 3.17
C SER A 159 8.95 11.63 1.74
N LEU A 160 9.72 10.56 1.49
CA LEU A 160 10.31 10.30 0.18
C LEU A 160 9.24 10.09 -0.90
N PHE A 161 8.23 9.28 -0.60
CA PHE A 161 7.14 8.96 -1.54
C PHE A 161 6.27 10.18 -1.83
N HIS A 162 6.25 11.16 -0.93
CA HIS A 162 5.58 12.45 -1.10
C HIS A 162 6.53 13.58 -1.53
N TYR A 163 7.68 13.23 -2.12
CA TYR A 163 8.63 14.16 -2.76
C TYR A 163 9.33 15.15 -1.80
N MET A 164 9.36 14.83 -0.50
CA MET A 164 10.17 15.57 0.46
C MET A 164 11.55 14.93 0.60
N LEU A 165 12.58 15.67 0.15
CA LEU A 165 13.98 15.28 0.31
C LEU A 165 14.53 15.80 1.65
N PRO A 166 15.44 15.04 2.30
CA PRO A 166 16.09 15.46 3.53
C PRO A 166 17.18 16.51 3.26
N PHE A 167 16.77 17.77 3.05
CA PHE A 167 17.70 18.87 2.76
C PHE A 167 18.48 19.36 3.98
N SER A 168 17.90 19.24 5.18
CA SER A 168 18.52 19.62 6.45
C SER A 168 18.20 18.60 7.54
N ALA A 169 18.90 18.66 8.69
CA ALA A 169 18.58 17.79 9.83
C ALA A 169 17.12 17.98 10.31
N ASP A 170 16.57 19.18 10.09
CA ASP A 170 15.23 19.60 10.47
C ASP A 170 14.17 19.20 9.43
N ASN A 171 14.52 19.19 8.12
CA ASN A 171 13.59 18.93 7.00
C ASN A 171 13.70 17.51 6.43
N GLY A 172 13.99 16.52 7.28
CA GLY A 172 14.21 15.14 6.85
C GLY A 172 15.43 14.53 7.52
N ARG A 173 15.22 13.59 8.44
CA ARG A 173 16.35 12.93 9.11
C ARG A 173 17.20 12.20 8.06
N ARG A 174 18.53 12.33 8.19
CA ARG A 174 19.48 11.51 7.42
C ARG A 174 19.13 10.03 7.60
N PHE A 175 19.42 9.24 6.58
CA PHE A 175 19.20 7.79 6.63
C PHE A 175 19.81 7.18 7.89
N ASP A 176 18.98 6.52 8.68
CA ASP A 176 19.37 5.79 9.88
C ASP A 176 19.29 4.29 9.60
N ARG A 177 20.45 3.63 9.61
CA ARG A 177 20.57 2.20 9.36
C ARG A 177 19.78 1.37 10.38
N SER A 178 19.70 1.82 11.63
CA SER A 178 18.99 1.10 12.69
C SER A 178 17.46 1.12 12.48
N MET A 179 16.93 2.17 11.85
CA MET A 179 15.51 2.24 11.45
C MET A 179 15.21 1.26 10.31
N TRP A 180 16.11 1.15 9.33
CA TRP A 180 16.00 0.12 8.30
C TRP A 180 16.06 -1.29 8.88
N GLU A 181 16.97 -1.56 9.82
CA GLU A 181 17.06 -2.87 10.48
C GLU A 181 15.79 -3.21 11.28
N ALA A 182 15.19 -2.21 11.94
CA ALA A 182 13.88 -2.38 12.57
C ALA A 182 12.77 -2.64 11.54
N TYR A 183 12.81 -1.99 10.37
CA TYR A 183 11.86 -2.24 9.28
C TYR A 183 11.94 -3.67 8.72
N VAL A 184 13.16 -4.14 8.48
CA VAL A 184 13.42 -5.53 8.06
C VAL A 184 12.98 -6.51 9.16
N SER A 185 13.25 -6.20 10.43
CA SER A 185 12.86 -7.03 11.57
C SER A 185 11.34 -7.12 11.73
N ALA A 186 10.63 -5.99 11.62
CA ALA A 186 9.16 -5.96 11.66
C ALA A 186 8.57 -6.82 10.54
N ASN A 187 9.05 -6.66 9.31
CA ASN A 187 8.63 -7.49 8.17
C ASN A 187 8.92 -8.99 8.37
N LYS A 188 10.00 -9.33 9.09
CA LYS A 188 10.28 -10.70 9.49
C LYS A 188 9.23 -11.23 10.48
N PHE A 189 8.82 -10.46 11.48
CA PHE A 189 7.70 -10.83 12.37
C PHE A 189 6.40 -11.06 11.60
N PHE A 190 6.07 -10.17 10.66
CA PHE A 190 4.92 -10.37 9.77
C PHE A 190 5.03 -11.66 8.96
N SER A 191 6.21 -11.96 8.39
CA SER A 191 6.41 -13.20 7.64
C SER A 191 6.19 -14.45 8.49
N GLN A 192 6.60 -14.44 9.76
CA GLN A 192 6.34 -15.55 10.69
C GLN A 192 4.84 -15.77 10.89
N LYS A 193 4.06 -14.70 11.06
CA LYS A 193 2.60 -14.79 11.20
C LYS A 193 1.89 -15.27 9.94
N VAL A 194 2.36 -14.88 8.76
CA VAL A 194 1.87 -15.45 7.50
C VAL A 194 2.15 -16.95 7.44
N ILE A 195 3.39 -17.37 7.72
CA ILE A 195 3.83 -18.77 7.65
C ILE A 195 3.05 -19.66 8.63
N GLU A 196 2.62 -19.14 9.79
CA GLU A 196 1.85 -19.90 10.79
C GLU A 196 0.50 -20.42 10.25
N VAL A 197 -0.13 -19.73 9.29
CA VAL A 197 -1.48 -20.05 8.79
C VAL A 197 -1.54 -20.42 7.30
N LEU A 198 -0.43 -20.22 6.59
CA LEU A 198 -0.32 -20.38 5.15
C LEU A 198 -0.33 -21.86 4.70
N ASN A 199 -1.18 -22.16 3.72
CA ASN A 199 -1.06 -23.30 2.83
C ASN A 199 -0.43 -22.83 1.50
N PRO A 200 0.84 -23.15 1.22
CA PRO A 200 1.57 -22.56 0.09
C PRO A 200 1.12 -23.04 -1.29
N GLU A 201 0.36 -24.14 -1.39
CA GLU A 201 -0.17 -24.64 -2.66
C GLU A 201 -1.51 -23.97 -3.00
N ASP A 202 -2.35 -23.69 -2.00
CA ASP A 202 -3.76 -23.29 -2.18
C ASP A 202 -4.09 -21.85 -1.76
N ASP A 203 -3.16 -21.13 -1.13
CA ASP A 203 -3.44 -19.76 -0.70
C ASP A 203 -2.87 -18.70 -1.65
N PHE A 204 -3.59 -17.58 -1.72
CA PHE A 204 -3.08 -16.29 -2.20
C PHE A 204 -2.68 -15.42 -1.01
N VAL A 205 -1.57 -14.69 -1.15
CA VAL A 205 -1.14 -13.69 -0.17
C VAL A 205 -1.18 -12.32 -0.84
N TRP A 206 -1.98 -11.41 -0.30
CA TRP A 206 -2.07 -10.03 -0.78
C TRP A 206 -1.56 -9.06 0.26
N ILE A 207 -0.40 -8.48 -0.03
CA ILE A 207 0.35 -7.58 0.86
C ILE A 207 -0.02 -6.12 0.53
N HIS A 208 -0.28 -5.33 1.56
CA HIS A 208 -0.66 -3.93 1.41
C HIS A 208 0.39 -2.95 1.97
N ASP A 209 0.72 -2.00 1.10
CA ASP A 209 1.32 -0.71 1.38
C ASP A 209 2.81 -0.68 1.77
N TYR A 210 3.36 0.54 1.84
CA TYR A 210 4.79 0.81 2.00
C TYR A 210 5.41 0.25 3.30
N HIS A 211 4.60 -0.09 4.29
CA HIS A 211 5.04 -0.70 5.55
C HIS A 211 5.66 -2.10 5.34
N LEU A 212 5.23 -2.82 4.30
CA LEU A 212 5.51 -4.26 4.13
C LEU A 212 6.20 -4.59 2.80
N MET A 213 6.93 -3.65 2.19
CA MET A 213 7.54 -3.84 0.87
C MET A 213 8.64 -4.92 0.82
N VAL A 214 9.21 -5.28 1.98
CA VAL A 214 10.26 -6.32 2.06
C VAL A 214 9.75 -7.68 2.51
N LEU A 215 8.48 -7.77 2.92
CA LEU A 215 7.79 -9.01 3.24
C LEU A 215 7.86 -10.06 2.11
N PRO A 216 7.70 -9.72 0.82
CA PRO A 216 7.67 -10.72 -0.24
C PRO A 216 8.97 -11.54 -0.32
N THR A 217 10.14 -10.94 -0.06
CA THR A 217 11.42 -11.67 -0.02
C THR A 217 11.41 -12.77 1.04
N PHE A 218 10.88 -12.51 2.23
CA PHE A 218 10.85 -13.50 3.31
C PHE A 218 9.96 -14.69 2.94
N LEU A 219 8.80 -14.42 2.36
CA LEU A 219 7.84 -15.45 1.97
C LEU A 219 8.35 -16.26 0.77
N ARG A 220 8.83 -15.59 -0.28
CA ARG A 220 9.34 -16.25 -1.49
C ARG A 220 10.55 -17.13 -1.20
N ARG A 221 11.44 -16.72 -0.28
CA ARG A 221 12.57 -17.53 0.20
C ARG A 221 12.15 -18.88 0.79
N ARG A 222 10.99 -18.91 1.43
CA ARG A 222 10.45 -20.14 2.02
C ARG A 222 9.61 -20.94 1.02
N PHE A 223 8.87 -20.24 0.17
CA PHE A 223 7.91 -20.81 -0.76
C PHE A 223 8.07 -20.18 -2.16
N ASN A 224 8.91 -20.79 -3.00
CA ASN A 224 9.25 -20.24 -4.31
C ASN A 224 8.04 -20.06 -5.25
N ARG A 225 6.98 -20.86 -5.05
CA ARG A 225 5.78 -20.89 -5.91
C ARG A 225 4.55 -20.18 -5.31
N LEU A 226 4.67 -19.59 -4.11
CA LEU A 226 3.57 -18.92 -3.43
C LEU A 226 2.92 -17.84 -4.31
N ARG A 227 1.59 -17.80 -4.38
CA ARG A 227 0.86 -16.79 -5.16
C ARG A 227 0.82 -15.48 -4.38
N MET A 228 1.52 -14.45 -4.85
CA MET A 228 1.67 -13.20 -4.10
C MET A 228 1.33 -11.94 -4.90
N GLY A 229 0.44 -11.13 -4.36
CA GLY A 229 0.19 -9.76 -4.80
C GLY A 229 0.72 -8.74 -3.81
N PHE A 230 1.08 -7.56 -4.32
CA PHE A 230 1.35 -6.38 -3.52
C PHE A 230 0.57 -5.19 -4.07
N PHE A 231 -0.01 -4.34 -3.22
CA PHE A 231 -0.63 -3.09 -3.66
C PHE A 231 -0.10 -1.91 -2.85
N LEU A 232 0.40 -0.86 -3.53
CA LEU A 232 0.86 0.37 -2.89
C LEU A 232 -0.25 1.43 -2.87
N HIS A 233 -0.61 1.90 -1.67
CA HIS A 233 -1.64 2.94 -1.50
C HIS A 233 -1.07 4.36 -1.51
N SER A 234 0.24 4.51 -1.29
CA SER A 234 0.96 5.77 -1.42
C SER A 234 1.39 6.04 -2.89
N PRO A 235 1.81 7.28 -3.23
CA PRO A 235 2.48 7.52 -4.50
C PRO A 235 3.77 6.70 -4.61
N TRP A 236 4.22 6.46 -5.85
CA TRP A 236 5.60 6.04 -6.10
C TRP A 236 6.38 7.21 -6.72
N PRO A 237 7.51 7.63 -6.12
CA PRO A 237 8.22 8.82 -6.57
C PRO A 237 9.02 8.56 -7.84
N SER A 238 9.35 9.63 -8.58
CA SER A 238 10.22 9.53 -9.76
C SER A 238 11.59 8.93 -9.39
N SER A 239 12.28 8.33 -10.36
CA SER A 239 13.57 7.68 -10.09
C SER A 239 14.63 8.63 -9.53
N GLU A 240 14.55 9.92 -9.85
CA GLU A 240 15.46 10.95 -9.34
C GLU A 240 15.29 11.17 -7.84
N ILE A 241 14.06 11.08 -7.35
CA ILE A 241 13.76 11.15 -5.92
C ILE A 241 14.05 9.79 -5.28
N TYR A 242 13.55 8.70 -5.84
CA TYR A 242 13.70 7.35 -5.29
C TYR A 242 15.17 6.95 -5.11
N ARG A 243 16.07 7.36 -6.02
CA ARG A 243 17.49 7.00 -5.94
C ARG A 243 18.23 7.59 -4.74
N THR A 244 17.64 8.58 -4.07
CA THR A 244 18.19 9.14 -2.84
C THR A 244 18.07 8.19 -1.64
N LEU A 245 17.19 7.18 -1.71
CA LEU A 245 17.06 6.15 -0.68
C LEU A 245 18.27 5.19 -0.72
N PRO A 246 19.03 5.04 0.38
CA PRO A 246 20.21 4.16 0.38
C PRO A 246 19.88 2.69 0.15
N VAL A 247 18.69 2.22 0.58
CA VAL A 247 18.22 0.83 0.49
C VAL A 247 17.23 0.60 -0.68
N ARG A 248 17.32 1.44 -1.71
CA ARG A 248 16.42 1.44 -2.88
C ARG A 248 16.43 0.11 -3.64
N GLU A 249 17.58 -0.53 -3.79
CA GLU A 249 17.68 -1.78 -4.55
C GLU A 249 17.06 -2.93 -3.79
N GLU A 250 17.26 -2.99 -2.47
CA GLU A 250 16.70 -4.02 -1.60
C GLU A 250 15.17 -4.00 -1.64
N ILE A 251 14.56 -2.80 -1.62
CA ILE A 251 13.11 -2.65 -1.71
C ILE A 251 12.59 -3.04 -3.10
N LEU A 252 13.24 -2.59 -4.19
CA LEU A 252 12.85 -2.99 -5.55
C LEU A 252 12.94 -4.50 -5.74
N LYS A 253 14.08 -5.10 -5.39
CA LYS A 253 14.29 -6.56 -5.48
C LYS A 253 13.28 -7.32 -4.63
N ALA A 254 12.91 -6.79 -3.46
CA ALA A 254 11.89 -7.41 -2.64
C ALA A 254 10.51 -7.39 -3.29
N LEU A 255 10.08 -6.24 -3.83
CA LEU A 255 8.80 -6.16 -4.54
C LEU A 255 8.75 -7.07 -5.77
N LEU A 256 9.87 -7.26 -6.48
CA LEU A 256 9.97 -8.18 -7.63
C LEU A 256 9.85 -9.67 -7.25
N ASN A 257 9.82 -10.01 -5.96
CA ASN A 257 9.41 -11.34 -5.49
C ASN A 257 7.88 -11.53 -5.48
N CYS A 258 7.08 -10.49 -5.73
CA CYS A 258 5.64 -10.60 -6.00
C CYS A 258 5.36 -11.03 -7.43
N ASP A 259 4.15 -11.51 -7.66
CA ASP A 259 3.66 -11.92 -8.98
C ASP A 259 2.85 -10.79 -9.62
N LEU A 260 2.09 -10.04 -8.81
CA LEU A 260 1.38 -8.85 -9.24
C LEU A 260 1.68 -7.66 -8.30
N ILE A 261 1.99 -6.49 -8.86
CA ILE A 261 2.22 -5.25 -8.14
C ILE A 261 1.21 -4.20 -8.61
N GLY A 262 0.40 -3.68 -7.68
CA GLY A 262 -0.65 -2.71 -7.94
C GLY A 262 -0.29 -1.29 -7.52
N PHE A 263 -0.71 -0.32 -8.35
CA PHE A 263 -0.64 1.11 -8.07
C PHE A 263 -1.95 1.80 -8.41
N HIS A 264 -2.24 2.94 -7.77
CA HIS A 264 -3.45 3.70 -8.07
C HIS A 264 -3.47 4.33 -9.47
N THR A 265 -2.36 4.94 -9.90
CA THR A 265 -2.31 5.71 -11.15
C THR A 265 -1.22 5.19 -12.08
N PHE A 266 -1.36 5.50 -13.37
CA PHE A 266 -0.35 5.18 -14.36
C PHE A 266 0.99 5.87 -14.06
N ASP A 267 0.97 7.09 -13.51
CA ASP A 267 2.20 7.80 -13.17
C ASP A 267 3.02 7.08 -12.10
N TYR A 268 2.36 6.55 -11.06
CA TYR A 268 3.06 5.81 -10.00
C TYR A 268 3.66 4.52 -10.56
N ALA A 269 2.89 3.75 -11.34
CA ALA A 269 3.39 2.55 -12.00
C ALA A 269 4.55 2.86 -12.96
N ARG A 270 4.42 3.90 -13.79
CA ARG A 270 5.49 4.36 -14.70
C ARG A 270 6.76 4.74 -13.96
N HIS A 271 6.64 5.39 -12.81
CA HIS A 271 7.79 5.73 -11.97
C HIS A 271 8.45 4.49 -11.36
N PHE A 272 7.68 3.51 -10.90
CA PHE A 272 8.20 2.21 -10.45
C PHE A 272 8.97 1.49 -11.56
N LEU A 273 8.37 1.37 -12.76
CA LEU A 273 9.00 0.77 -13.93
C LEU A 273 10.31 1.49 -14.32
N SER A 274 10.31 2.83 -14.25
CA SER A 274 11.52 3.62 -14.49
C SER A 274 12.61 3.36 -13.44
N CYS A 275 12.25 3.14 -12.18
CA CYS A 275 13.19 2.75 -11.14
C CYS A 275 13.78 1.36 -11.41
N CYS A 276 12.95 0.37 -11.76
CA CYS A 276 13.40 -0.96 -12.16
C CYS A 276 14.38 -0.91 -13.35
N SER A 277 14.04 -0.13 -14.38
CA SER A 277 14.92 0.03 -15.55
C SER A 277 16.24 0.70 -15.21
N ARG A 278 16.21 1.83 -14.51
CA ARG A 278 17.42 2.63 -14.23
C ARG A 278 18.35 2.01 -13.18
N MET A 279 17.80 1.27 -12.21
CA MET A 279 18.56 0.73 -11.09
C MET A 279 18.91 -0.74 -11.25
N LEU A 280 18.09 -1.51 -11.98
CA LEU A 280 18.26 -2.96 -12.12
C LEU A 280 18.43 -3.39 -13.59
N GLY A 281 18.40 -2.46 -14.54
CA GLY A 281 18.54 -2.77 -15.97
C GLY A 281 17.35 -3.55 -16.56
N LEU A 282 16.19 -3.54 -15.89
CA LEU A 282 15.03 -4.33 -16.30
C LEU A 282 14.19 -3.60 -17.34
N GLU A 283 13.83 -4.31 -18.40
CA GLU A 283 12.86 -3.84 -19.39
C GLU A 283 11.46 -4.35 -19.05
N TYR A 284 10.45 -3.51 -19.32
CA TYR A 284 9.05 -3.91 -19.20
C TYR A 284 8.43 -4.02 -20.59
N GLN A 285 7.46 -4.92 -20.71
CA GLN A 285 6.68 -5.10 -21.93
C GLN A 285 5.23 -4.73 -21.66
N SER A 286 4.61 -4.05 -22.63
CA SER A 286 3.16 -3.86 -22.66
C SER A 286 2.59 -4.71 -23.80
N LYS A 287 1.80 -5.73 -23.46
CA LYS A 287 1.16 -6.63 -24.44
C LYS A 287 -0.32 -6.78 -24.11
N ARG A 288 -1.19 -6.46 -25.08
CA ARG A 288 -2.66 -6.61 -24.96
C ARG A 288 -3.24 -5.96 -23.69
N GLY A 289 -2.74 -4.79 -23.31
CA GLY A 289 -3.18 -4.05 -22.12
C GLY A 289 -2.57 -4.52 -20.78
N TYR A 290 -1.71 -5.54 -20.80
CA TYR A 290 -0.96 -5.98 -19.62
C TYR A 290 0.45 -5.41 -19.62
N ILE A 291 0.89 -4.89 -18.47
CA ILE A 291 2.26 -4.43 -18.25
C ILE A 291 2.97 -5.49 -17.39
N GLY A 292 4.11 -5.99 -17.86
CA GLY A 292 4.90 -6.97 -17.12
C GLY A 292 6.39 -6.71 -17.22
N LEU A 293 7.11 -7.02 -16.15
CA LEU A 293 8.56 -7.07 -16.08
C LEU A 293 9.02 -8.53 -16.18
N GLU A 294 9.98 -8.81 -17.04
CA GLU A 294 10.70 -10.08 -17.01
C GLU A 294 11.73 -10.03 -15.87
N TYR A 295 11.71 -11.03 -15.00
CA TYR A 295 12.61 -11.12 -13.86
C TYR A 295 13.00 -12.58 -13.60
N TYR A 296 14.15 -13.00 -14.12
CA TYR A 296 14.72 -14.34 -13.94
C TYR A 296 13.78 -15.48 -14.38
N GLY A 297 13.18 -15.32 -15.56
CA GLY A 297 12.24 -16.25 -16.16
C GLY A 297 10.83 -16.17 -15.56
N ARG A 298 10.56 -15.24 -14.64
CA ARG A 298 9.22 -14.90 -14.15
C ARG A 298 8.71 -13.65 -14.84
N THR A 299 7.40 -13.52 -14.97
CA THR A 299 6.76 -12.26 -15.35
C THR A 299 6.11 -11.65 -14.12
N VAL A 300 6.62 -10.50 -13.66
CA VAL A 300 6.01 -9.70 -12.60
C VAL A 300 5.03 -8.73 -13.23
N GLY A 301 3.74 -8.92 -12.96
CA GLY A 301 2.68 -8.05 -13.47
C GLY A 301 2.61 -6.72 -12.76
N VAL A 302 2.23 -5.68 -13.50
CA VAL A 302 1.96 -4.35 -12.96
C VAL A 302 0.52 -3.96 -13.28
N LYS A 303 -0.29 -3.83 -12.23
CA LYS A 303 -1.69 -3.40 -12.30
C LYS A 303 -1.80 -1.93 -11.93
N ILE A 304 -2.60 -1.20 -12.70
CA ILE A 304 -2.97 0.17 -12.40
C ILE A 304 -4.46 0.21 -12.15
N MET A 305 -4.86 0.58 -10.94
CA MET A 305 -6.27 0.68 -10.59
C MET A 305 -6.48 1.58 -9.36
N PRO A 306 -7.18 2.70 -9.51
CA PRO A 306 -7.66 3.50 -8.38
C PRO A 306 -8.54 2.65 -7.47
N VAL A 307 -8.38 2.78 -6.16
CA VAL A 307 -9.31 2.19 -5.20
C VAL A 307 -10.55 3.07 -5.09
N GLY A 308 -11.72 2.44 -4.94
CA GLY A 308 -13.01 3.10 -4.74
C GLY A 308 -13.43 3.20 -3.28
N VAL A 309 -14.67 3.66 -3.08
CA VAL A 309 -15.36 3.67 -1.77
C VAL A 309 -16.38 2.52 -1.68
N HIS A 310 -16.87 2.24 -0.48
CA HIS A 310 -17.91 1.24 -0.27
C HIS A 310 -19.31 1.87 -0.27
N MET A 311 -20.03 1.74 -1.39
CA MET A 311 -21.32 2.40 -1.62
C MET A 311 -22.35 2.10 -0.52
N GLY A 312 -22.60 0.82 -0.23
CA GLY A 312 -23.60 0.42 0.77
C GLY A 312 -23.28 0.81 2.22
N GLN A 313 -22.00 1.09 2.51
CA GLN A 313 -21.57 1.51 3.86
C GLN A 313 -21.80 3.01 4.02
N ILE A 314 -21.48 3.81 3.00
CA ILE A 314 -21.81 5.23 2.99
C ILE A 314 -23.34 5.40 3.12
N GLU A 315 -24.12 4.66 2.33
CA GLU A 315 -25.59 4.69 2.40
C GLU A 315 -26.14 4.30 3.78
N SER A 316 -25.55 3.31 4.45
CA SER A 316 -25.99 2.91 5.80
C SER A 316 -25.69 3.99 6.83
N VAL A 317 -24.53 4.65 6.75
CA VAL A 317 -24.16 5.73 7.65
C VAL A 317 -24.94 7.01 7.36
N MET A 318 -25.34 7.28 6.11
CA MET A 318 -26.26 8.37 5.78
C MET A 318 -27.60 8.22 6.50
N LYS A 319 -28.18 7.01 6.48
CA LYS A 319 -29.41 6.71 7.23
C LYS A 319 -29.22 6.90 8.74
N LEU A 320 -28.04 6.57 9.27
CA LEU A 320 -27.72 6.82 10.67
C LEU A 320 -27.62 8.32 10.98
N ALA A 321 -26.93 9.10 10.13
CA ALA A 321 -26.78 10.54 10.31
C ALA A 321 -28.14 11.28 10.28
N ASP A 322 -29.05 10.84 9.41
CA ASP A 322 -30.42 11.32 9.34
C ASP A 322 -31.21 10.99 10.62
N LYS A 323 -31.15 9.73 11.07
CA LYS A 323 -31.77 9.30 12.34
C LYS A 323 -31.24 10.06 13.56
N GLU A 324 -29.95 10.42 13.56
CA GLU A 324 -29.33 11.22 14.62
C GLU A 324 -29.65 12.72 14.52
N GLY A 325 -30.38 13.16 13.48
CA GLY A 325 -30.73 14.56 13.24
C GLY A 325 -29.52 15.44 12.88
N LYS A 326 -28.38 14.84 12.53
CA LYS A 326 -27.09 15.56 12.35
C LYS A 326 -27.10 16.45 11.12
N VAL A 327 -27.74 16.01 10.04
CA VAL A 327 -27.86 16.81 8.81
C VAL A 327 -28.66 18.08 9.10
N GLU A 328 -29.80 17.95 9.79
CA GLU A 328 -30.66 19.08 10.10
C GLU A 328 -30.03 20.04 11.12
N GLU A 329 -29.35 19.51 12.14
CA GLU A 329 -28.55 20.31 13.09
C GLU A 329 -27.54 21.21 12.35
N LEU A 330 -26.82 20.65 11.38
CA LEU A 330 -25.84 21.42 10.61
C LEU A 330 -26.49 22.38 9.60
N ARG A 331 -27.61 22.01 8.97
CA ARG A 331 -28.38 22.93 8.10
C ARG A 331 -28.83 24.18 8.86
N GLN A 332 -29.37 24.01 10.07
CA GLN A 332 -29.77 25.13 10.92
C GLN A 332 -28.57 25.96 11.36
N LYS A 333 -27.47 25.30 11.76
CA LYS A 333 -26.22 25.98 12.17
C LYS A 333 -25.62 26.86 11.07
N TYR A 334 -25.72 26.43 9.81
CA TYR A 334 -25.18 27.12 8.64
C TYR A 334 -26.26 27.75 7.75
N GLU A 335 -27.44 28.03 8.32
CA GLU A 335 -28.53 28.65 7.57
C GLU A 335 -28.09 29.98 6.94
N GLY A 336 -28.45 30.18 5.67
CA GLY A 336 -28.06 31.35 4.89
C GLY A 336 -26.58 31.42 4.52
N LYS A 337 -25.77 30.40 4.84
CA LYS A 337 -24.34 30.31 4.54
C LYS A 337 -24.06 29.20 3.52
N THR A 338 -23.05 29.40 2.70
CA THR A 338 -22.52 28.44 1.73
C THR A 338 -21.28 27.78 2.31
N VAL A 339 -21.30 26.45 2.45
CA VAL A 339 -20.23 25.71 3.12
C VAL A 339 -19.24 25.14 2.11
N PHE A 340 -17.98 25.54 2.22
CA PHE A 340 -16.84 24.76 1.74
C PHE A 340 -16.42 23.75 2.81
N LEU A 341 -16.02 22.57 2.39
CA LEU A 341 -15.57 21.51 3.30
C LEU A 341 -14.18 21.02 2.93
N GLY A 342 -13.30 20.98 3.93
CA GLY A 342 -12.04 20.26 3.91
C GLY A 342 -12.06 19.14 4.94
N VAL A 343 -11.62 17.93 4.56
CA VAL A 343 -11.46 16.79 5.47
C VAL A 343 -10.13 16.15 5.18
N ASP A 344 -9.17 16.36 6.08
CA ASP A 344 -7.78 15.97 5.88
C ASP A 344 -7.19 15.44 7.18
N ASP A 345 -6.22 14.54 7.07
CA ASP A 345 -5.41 14.16 8.22
C ASP A 345 -4.43 15.28 8.55
N MET A 346 -4.10 15.45 9.83
CA MET A 346 -3.03 16.36 10.24
C MET A 346 -1.69 15.85 9.73
N ASP A 347 -1.26 16.36 8.57
CA ASP A 347 -0.05 15.99 7.85
C ASP A 347 0.36 17.12 6.89
N ILE A 348 1.67 17.36 6.78
CA ILE A 348 2.26 18.43 5.97
C ILE A 348 1.93 18.32 4.48
N PHE A 349 1.67 17.11 3.97
CA PHE A 349 1.37 16.89 2.55
C PHE A 349 -0.08 17.19 2.19
N LYS A 350 -0.96 17.42 3.17
CA LYS A 350 -2.38 17.72 2.93
C LYS A 350 -2.64 19.17 2.54
N GLY A 351 -1.64 20.06 2.68
CA GLY A 351 -1.75 21.44 2.20
C GLY A 351 -2.94 22.19 2.82
N ILE A 352 -3.25 21.92 4.09
CA ILE A 352 -4.39 22.55 4.79
C ILE A 352 -4.18 24.07 4.83
N ASP A 353 -2.98 24.55 5.13
CA ASP A 353 -2.71 26.00 5.17
C ASP A 353 -2.90 26.66 3.79
N LEU A 354 -2.46 26.03 2.70
CA LEU A 354 -2.72 26.51 1.33
C LEU A 354 -4.23 26.69 1.05
N LYS A 355 -5.07 25.84 1.64
CA LYS A 355 -6.54 25.95 1.56
C LYS A 355 -7.07 27.16 2.32
N LEU A 356 -6.53 27.40 3.52
CA LEU A 356 -6.90 28.55 4.35
C LEU A 356 -6.51 29.86 3.66
N LEU A 357 -5.30 29.93 3.10
CA LEU A 357 -4.82 31.07 2.32
C LEU A 357 -5.67 31.28 1.06
N ALA A 358 -6.11 30.21 0.39
CA ALA A 358 -7.01 30.33 -0.76
C ALA A 358 -8.39 30.87 -0.36
N MET A 359 -8.93 30.44 0.79
CA MET A 359 -10.16 31.00 1.34
C MET A 359 -10.01 32.49 1.68
N GLU A 360 -8.92 32.87 2.34
CA GLU A 360 -8.58 34.28 2.61
C GLU A 360 -8.53 35.11 1.32
N GLN A 361 -7.78 34.63 0.32
CA GLN A 361 -7.62 35.31 -0.95
C GLN A 361 -8.95 35.42 -1.70
N MET A 362 -9.80 34.39 -1.67
CA MET A 362 -11.13 34.41 -2.27
C MET A 362 -12.02 35.48 -1.60
N LEU A 363 -12.01 35.55 -0.27
CA LEU A 363 -12.79 36.55 0.47
C LEU A 363 -12.34 37.98 0.17
N LYS A 364 -11.04 38.19 -0.02
CA LYS A 364 -10.45 39.48 -0.38
C LYS A 364 -10.81 39.90 -1.82
N GLN A 365 -10.70 38.98 -2.78
CA GLN A 365 -10.97 39.25 -4.19
C GLN A 365 -12.47 39.30 -4.52
N HIS A 366 -13.29 38.54 -3.79
CA HIS A 366 -14.72 38.42 -4.00
C HIS A 366 -15.52 38.78 -2.74
N PRO A 367 -15.57 40.07 -2.33
CA PRO A 367 -16.24 40.52 -1.10
C PRO A 367 -17.71 40.14 -0.98
N LYS A 368 -18.38 39.79 -2.09
CA LYS A 368 -19.76 39.26 -2.11
C LYS A 368 -19.95 38.00 -1.23
N TRP A 369 -18.87 37.26 -0.98
CA TRP A 369 -18.88 36.06 -0.15
C TRP A 369 -18.62 36.33 1.35
N LEU A 370 -18.19 37.53 1.72
CA LEU A 370 -17.99 37.91 3.13
C LEU A 370 -19.32 37.86 3.89
N GLY A 371 -19.36 37.08 4.96
CA GLY A 371 -20.57 36.83 5.75
C GLY A 371 -21.48 35.74 5.18
N ARG A 372 -21.16 35.19 4.00
CA ARG A 372 -21.96 34.17 3.30
C ARG A 372 -21.23 32.85 3.13
N ALA A 373 -19.93 32.85 2.80
CA ALA A 373 -19.16 31.63 2.64
C ALA A 373 -18.46 31.23 3.95
N VAL A 374 -18.45 29.94 4.28
CA VAL A 374 -17.71 29.39 5.42
C VAL A 374 -16.90 28.19 4.97
N LEU A 375 -15.61 28.14 5.32
CA LEU A 375 -14.79 26.94 5.19
C LEU A 375 -14.81 26.18 6.51
N VAL A 376 -15.42 24.99 6.50
CA VAL A 376 -15.29 24.02 7.58
C VAL A 376 -14.10 23.12 7.26
N GLN A 377 -13.05 23.17 8.07
CA GLN A 377 -11.90 22.28 7.94
C GLN A 377 -11.90 21.28 9.11
N ILE A 378 -12.15 20.02 8.79
CA ILE A 378 -12.00 18.89 9.72
C ILE A 378 -10.56 18.38 9.62
N ALA A 379 -9.85 18.39 10.74
CA ALA A 379 -8.52 17.80 10.86
C ALA A 379 -8.62 16.46 11.61
N ASN A 380 -8.44 15.35 10.90
CA ASN A 380 -8.31 14.05 11.58
C ASN A 380 -6.96 13.98 12.30
N PRO A 381 -6.86 13.21 13.40
CA PRO A 381 -5.60 13.01 14.10
C PRO A 381 -4.48 12.51 13.17
N ALA A 382 -3.25 12.96 13.43
CA ALA A 382 -2.08 12.47 12.70
C ALA A 382 -1.94 10.95 12.84
N ARG A 383 -1.57 10.27 11.74
CA ARG A 383 -1.43 8.81 11.70
C ARG A 383 -0.15 8.28 12.36
N GLY A 384 0.72 9.14 12.91
CA GLY A 384 1.99 8.79 13.53
C GLY A 384 2.85 10.03 13.77
N LYS A 385 4.06 9.86 14.30
CA LYS A 385 5.00 10.97 14.57
C LYS A 385 5.86 11.29 13.35
N GLY A 386 5.22 11.90 12.35
CA GLY A 386 5.84 12.41 11.12
C GLY A 386 6.76 13.62 11.35
N ILE A 387 7.32 14.15 10.26
CA ILE A 387 8.19 15.33 10.26
C ILE A 387 7.32 16.59 10.21
N GLY A 388 7.67 17.64 10.95
CA GLY A 388 7.02 18.96 10.83
C GLY A 388 5.57 19.05 11.33
N LEU A 389 5.09 18.05 12.08
CA LEU A 389 3.67 17.95 12.47
C LEU A 389 3.26 18.99 13.52
N GLU A 390 4.14 19.30 14.48
CA GLU A 390 3.82 20.29 15.51
C GLU A 390 3.85 21.69 14.90
N GLU A 391 4.83 21.97 14.06
CA GLU A 391 5.00 23.22 13.34
C GLU A 391 3.81 23.51 12.42
N VAL A 392 3.39 22.53 11.61
CA VAL A 392 2.23 22.71 10.72
C VAL A 392 0.93 22.90 11.50
N GLN A 393 0.78 22.25 12.67
CA GLN A 393 -0.41 22.44 13.50
C GLN A 393 -0.45 23.86 14.10
N VAL A 394 0.70 24.41 14.49
CA VAL A 394 0.80 25.80 14.97
C VAL A 394 0.47 26.76 13.83
N GLU A 395 1.09 26.60 12.67
CA GLU A 395 0.87 27.43 11.48
C GLU A 395 -0.62 27.46 11.08
N ILE A 396 -1.27 26.30 10.97
CA ILE A 396 -2.70 26.19 10.65
C ILE A 396 -3.56 26.94 11.66
N ARG A 397 -3.28 26.83 12.96
CA ARG A 397 -4.05 27.53 14.01
C ARG A 397 -3.86 29.04 13.94
N GLU A 398 -2.64 29.49 13.70
CA GLU A 398 -2.32 30.91 13.54
C GLU A 398 -3.02 31.51 12.31
N SER A 399 -2.98 30.81 11.16
CA SER A 399 -3.73 31.19 9.96
C SER A 399 -5.23 31.27 10.21
N CYS A 400 -5.83 30.23 10.83
CA CYS A 400 -7.25 30.24 11.20
C CYS A 400 -7.62 31.46 12.06
N LYS A 401 -6.82 31.72 13.11
CA LYS A 401 -7.04 32.84 14.03
C LYS A 401 -6.98 34.17 13.30
N ARG A 402 -5.89 34.41 12.56
CA ARG A 402 -5.65 35.65 11.81
C ARG A 402 -6.78 35.93 10.81
N ILE A 403 -7.18 34.93 10.02
CA ILE A 403 -8.24 35.08 9.01
C ILE A 403 -9.59 35.38 9.70
N ASN A 404 -9.92 34.69 10.79
CA ASN A 404 -11.15 34.94 11.53
C ASN A 404 -11.16 36.32 12.21
N GLU A 405 -10.01 36.82 12.70
CA GLU A 405 -9.89 38.17 13.26
C GLU A 405 -10.08 39.26 12.19
N GLU A 406 -9.55 39.05 10.98
CA GLU A 406 -9.60 40.04 9.90
C GLU A 406 -10.96 40.08 9.18
N TYR A 407 -11.56 38.90 8.92
CA TYR A 407 -12.77 38.78 8.09
C TYR A 407 -14.02 38.36 8.86
N GLY A 408 -13.89 37.99 10.14
CA GLY A 408 -15.00 37.59 10.99
C GLY A 408 -15.87 38.76 11.48
N LYS A 409 -17.08 38.43 11.94
CA LYS A 409 -18.05 39.36 12.54
C LYS A 409 -18.80 38.63 13.66
N PRO A 410 -19.48 39.33 14.59
CA PRO A 410 -20.31 38.66 15.59
C PRO A 410 -21.29 37.66 14.92
N GLY A 411 -21.19 36.38 15.29
CA GLY A 411 -22.00 35.28 14.71
C GLY A 411 -21.51 34.72 13.36
N TYR A 412 -20.37 35.19 12.85
CA TYR A 412 -19.77 34.74 11.60
C TYR A 412 -18.25 34.57 11.72
N GLU A 413 -17.80 33.34 11.57
CA GLU A 413 -16.39 32.99 11.39
C GLU A 413 -16.23 32.41 9.98
N PRO A 414 -15.36 32.98 9.12
CA PRO A 414 -15.12 32.44 7.78
C PRO A 414 -14.46 31.06 7.81
N ILE A 415 -13.68 30.74 8.84
CA ILE A 415 -13.00 29.45 9.02
C ILE A 415 -13.51 28.77 10.29
N ILE A 416 -14.08 27.58 10.16
CA ILE A 416 -14.41 26.69 11.29
C ILE A 416 -13.42 25.53 11.29
N PHE A 417 -12.45 25.59 12.20
CA PHE A 417 -11.43 24.54 12.34
C PHE A 417 -11.82 23.52 13.40
N ILE A 418 -12.08 22.27 12.98
CA ILE A 418 -12.49 21.17 13.86
C ILE A 418 -11.29 20.25 14.06
N ASP A 419 -10.60 20.45 15.19
CA ASP A 419 -9.47 19.63 15.64
C ASP A 419 -9.89 18.75 16.83
N ARG A 420 -10.81 17.85 16.54
CA ARG A 420 -11.28 16.81 17.46
C ARG A 420 -11.68 15.58 16.65
N PRO A 421 -11.76 14.39 17.26
CA PRO A 421 -12.42 13.27 16.63
C PRO A 421 -13.85 13.64 16.19
N VAL A 422 -14.17 13.35 14.92
CA VAL A 422 -15.50 13.53 14.32
C VAL A 422 -16.04 12.16 13.97
N SER A 423 -17.27 11.85 14.40
CA SER A 423 -17.92 10.58 14.06
C SER A 423 -18.16 10.50 12.55
N ILE A 424 -18.28 9.28 12.02
CA ILE A 424 -18.58 9.12 10.59
C ILE A 424 -19.97 9.69 10.23
N SER A 425 -20.96 9.59 11.13
CA SER A 425 -22.28 10.22 10.95
C SER A 425 -22.17 11.75 10.85
N GLU A 426 -21.35 12.38 11.69
CA GLU A 426 -21.11 13.82 11.64
C GLU A 426 -20.36 14.22 10.36
N LYS A 427 -19.36 13.46 9.92
CA LYS A 427 -18.66 13.71 8.63
C LYS A 427 -19.61 13.65 7.44
N ILE A 428 -20.46 12.62 7.38
CA ILE A 428 -21.47 12.48 6.32
C ILE A 428 -22.47 13.63 6.35
N ALA A 429 -22.86 14.11 7.53
CA ALA A 429 -23.71 15.28 7.65
C ALA A 429 -23.04 16.54 7.04
N TYR A 430 -21.75 16.76 7.31
CA TYR A 430 -20.99 17.82 6.64
C TYR A 430 -20.91 17.64 5.13
N TYR A 431 -20.63 16.43 4.64
CA TYR A 431 -20.65 16.15 3.19
C TYR A 431 -22.01 16.47 2.56
N SER A 432 -23.10 16.19 3.26
CA SER A 432 -24.46 16.39 2.75
C SER A 432 -24.84 17.86 2.61
N ILE A 433 -24.27 18.75 3.44
CA ILE A 433 -24.59 20.19 3.41
C ILE A 433 -23.55 21.05 2.66
N ALA A 434 -22.34 20.52 2.43
CA ALA A 434 -21.25 21.27 1.81
C ALA A 434 -21.52 21.51 0.32
N GLU A 435 -21.51 22.77 -0.12
CA GLU A 435 -21.67 23.14 -1.53
C GLU A 435 -20.46 22.72 -2.37
N CYS A 436 -19.26 22.76 -1.78
CA CYS A 436 -18.03 22.34 -2.45
C CYS A 436 -17.05 21.69 -1.46
N VAL A 437 -16.45 20.56 -1.86
CA VAL A 437 -15.30 19.99 -1.16
C VAL A 437 -14.00 20.50 -1.79
N VAL A 438 -13.07 20.94 -0.95
CA VAL A 438 -11.79 21.52 -1.37
C VAL A 438 -10.64 20.64 -0.86
N VAL A 439 -9.87 20.07 -1.78
CA VAL A 439 -8.74 19.19 -1.52
C VAL A 439 -7.46 19.79 -2.11
N THR A 440 -6.59 20.31 -1.25
CA THR A 440 -5.36 21.04 -1.62
C THR A 440 -4.08 20.26 -1.33
N ALA A 441 -4.18 18.94 -1.13
CA ALA A 441 -3.02 18.11 -0.86
C ALA A 441 -1.94 18.28 -1.93
N VAL A 442 -0.73 18.60 -1.51
CA VAL A 442 0.41 18.84 -2.40
C VAL A 442 0.95 17.53 -2.99
N ARG A 443 0.76 16.42 -2.26
CA ARG A 443 0.90 15.04 -2.74
C ARG A 443 0.00 14.13 -1.92
N ASP A 444 -0.70 13.21 -2.58
CA ASP A 444 -1.49 12.17 -1.91
C ASP A 444 -1.60 10.95 -2.81
N GLY A 445 -1.53 9.74 -2.24
CA GLY A 445 -1.57 8.49 -3.01
C GLY A 445 -2.93 8.26 -3.64
N MET A 446 -3.94 8.11 -2.80
CA MET A 446 -5.35 8.25 -3.16
C MET A 446 -6.02 9.15 -2.14
N ASN A 447 -7.02 9.92 -2.57
CA ASN A 447 -7.87 10.69 -1.68
C ASN A 447 -9.32 10.29 -1.93
N LEU A 448 -9.96 9.68 -0.92
CA LEU A 448 -11.33 9.17 -1.04
C LEU A 448 -12.38 10.17 -0.57
N THR A 449 -11.97 11.28 0.08
CA THR A 449 -12.88 12.35 0.54
C THR A 449 -13.80 12.85 -0.59
N PRO A 450 -13.31 13.13 -1.83
CA PRO A 450 -14.19 13.49 -2.93
C PRO A 450 -15.22 12.41 -3.27
N TYR A 451 -14.85 11.13 -3.22
CA TYR A 451 -15.75 10.03 -3.58
C TYR A 451 -16.84 9.87 -2.53
N GLU A 452 -16.48 9.90 -1.24
CA GLU A 452 -17.43 9.90 -0.13
C GLU A 452 -18.43 11.05 -0.25
N TYR A 453 -17.93 12.25 -0.54
CA TYR A 453 -18.75 13.44 -0.77
C TYR A 453 -19.72 13.29 -1.93
N ILE A 454 -19.26 12.80 -3.09
CA ILE A 454 -20.11 12.58 -4.27
C ILE A 454 -21.27 11.63 -3.93
N VAL A 455 -20.99 10.52 -3.25
CA VAL A 455 -22.02 9.55 -2.85
C VAL A 455 -23.01 10.17 -1.84
N CYS A 456 -22.51 10.94 -0.87
CA CYS A 456 -23.36 11.63 0.08
C CYS A 456 -24.27 12.67 -0.59
N ARG A 457 -23.78 13.40 -1.60
CA ARG A 457 -24.57 14.38 -2.34
C ARG A 457 -25.65 13.73 -3.21
N GLU A 458 -25.38 12.55 -3.77
CA GLU A 458 -26.40 11.78 -4.49
C GLU A 458 -27.53 11.37 -3.53
N GLY A 459 -27.18 10.70 -2.42
CA GLY A 459 -28.15 10.13 -1.49
C GLY A 459 -28.84 11.12 -0.55
N ALA A 460 -28.44 12.40 -0.55
CA ALA A 460 -28.98 13.40 0.36
C ALA A 460 -30.50 13.52 0.19
N LEU A 461 -31.25 13.25 1.27
CA LEU A 461 -32.71 13.31 1.28
C LEU A 461 -33.18 14.78 1.14
N VAL A 462 -34.15 14.98 0.24
CA VAL A 462 -34.97 16.19 0.21
C VAL A 462 -35.97 16.05 1.36
N THR A 463 -35.74 16.77 2.45
CA THR A 463 -36.68 16.83 3.58
C THR A 463 -37.89 17.68 3.19
N GLU A 464 -39.04 17.01 3.12
CA GLU A 464 -40.42 17.48 3.29
C GLU A 464 -40.76 18.93 2.91
N SER A 465 -40.82 19.20 1.61
CA SER A 465 -41.97 19.93 1.05
C SER A 465 -42.37 19.21 -0.23
N GLY A 466 -43.57 18.62 -0.23
CA GLY A 466 -44.05 17.70 -1.26
C GLY A 466 -44.31 18.35 -2.62
N THR A 467 -43.24 18.77 -3.30
CA THR A 467 -43.25 19.02 -4.73
C THR A 467 -42.33 18.03 -5.42
N ASP A 468 -42.95 17.20 -6.25
CA ASP A 468 -42.47 16.04 -7.01
C ASP A 468 -41.41 16.37 -8.08
N LEU A 469 -40.35 17.08 -7.69
CA LEU A 469 -39.13 17.23 -8.48
C LEU A 469 -37.95 17.14 -7.51
N SER A 470 -37.29 15.98 -7.44
CA SER A 470 -36.00 15.86 -6.75
C SER A 470 -35.11 17.02 -7.21
N GLU A 471 -34.70 17.90 -6.29
CA GLU A 471 -33.72 18.92 -6.63
C GLU A 471 -32.53 18.28 -7.35
N PRO A 472 -32.03 18.90 -8.43
CA PRO A 472 -30.92 18.35 -9.18
C PRO A 472 -29.70 18.21 -8.26
N LYS A 473 -29.13 16.99 -8.24
CA LYS A 473 -27.99 16.66 -7.39
C LYS A 473 -26.74 17.37 -7.90
N LYS A 474 -25.93 17.87 -6.96
CA LYS A 474 -24.69 18.61 -7.25
C LYS A 474 -23.59 18.27 -6.26
N SER A 475 -22.36 18.22 -6.73
CA SER A 475 -21.17 17.95 -5.91
C SER A 475 -19.96 18.71 -6.45
N MET A 476 -19.81 19.97 -6.08
CA MET A 476 -18.69 20.76 -6.57
C MET A 476 -17.39 20.35 -5.88
N LEU A 477 -16.33 20.31 -6.67
CA LEU A 477 -15.03 19.79 -6.26
C LEU A 477 -13.94 20.72 -6.77
N VAL A 478 -13.15 21.26 -5.85
CA VAL A 478 -11.86 21.91 -6.14
C VAL A 478 -10.78 20.96 -5.64
N VAL A 479 -10.03 20.37 -6.57
CA VAL A 479 -9.10 19.27 -6.25
C VAL A 479 -7.71 19.54 -6.80
N SER A 480 -6.71 19.25 -5.98
CA SER A 480 -5.31 19.29 -6.38
C SER A 480 -5.06 18.36 -7.58
N GLU A 481 -4.22 18.79 -8.52
CA GLU A 481 -3.72 17.95 -9.60
C GLU A 481 -2.76 16.85 -9.13
N PHE A 482 -2.31 16.92 -7.88
CA PHE A 482 -1.27 16.05 -7.31
C PHE A 482 -1.79 14.86 -6.49
N ILE A 483 -3.10 14.59 -6.53
CA ILE A 483 -3.76 13.48 -5.81
C ILE A 483 -4.26 12.40 -6.77
N GLY A 484 -4.23 11.14 -6.33
CA GLY A 484 -4.56 9.99 -7.19
C GLY A 484 -5.98 9.94 -7.75
N CYS A 485 -6.96 10.58 -7.11
CA CYS A 485 -8.35 10.61 -7.60
C CYS A 485 -8.59 11.69 -8.68
N SER A 486 -7.67 12.65 -8.83
CA SER A 486 -7.84 13.80 -9.73
C SER A 486 -8.03 13.41 -11.20
N PRO A 487 -7.26 12.45 -11.77
CA PRO A 487 -7.47 11.98 -13.14
C PRO A 487 -8.85 11.36 -13.37
N SER A 488 -9.41 10.71 -12.35
CA SER A 488 -10.70 10.01 -12.41
C SER A 488 -11.91 10.95 -12.38
N LEU A 489 -11.79 12.10 -11.72
CA LEU A 489 -12.88 13.06 -11.52
C LEU A 489 -12.86 14.16 -12.58
N SER A 490 -13.20 13.83 -13.82
CA SER A 490 -13.09 14.75 -14.97
C SER A 490 -13.90 16.05 -14.85
N GLY A 491 -14.96 16.07 -14.01
CA GLY A 491 -15.77 17.27 -13.76
C GLY A 491 -15.26 18.16 -12.62
N ALA A 492 -14.15 17.80 -11.96
CA ALA A 492 -13.63 18.60 -10.84
C ALA A 492 -12.81 19.79 -11.37
N ILE A 493 -12.83 20.91 -10.64
CA ILE A 493 -11.98 22.06 -10.94
C ILE A 493 -10.58 21.73 -10.41
N ARG A 494 -9.65 21.41 -11.31
CA ARG A 494 -8.29 21.01 -10.95
C ARG A 494 -7.44 22.23 -10.66
N VAL A 495 -6.74 22.21 -9.53
CA VAL A 495 -5.88 23.30 -9.10
C VAL A 495 -4.47 22.80 -8.84
N ASN A 496 -3.49 23.67 -9.08
CA ASN A 496 -2.18 23.53 -8.50
C ASN A 496 -2.22 24.25 -7.14
N PRO A 497 -2.22 23.54 -5.99
CA PRO A 497 -2.42 24.16 -4.68
C PRO A 497 -1.31 25.14 -4.28
N TRP A 498 -0.15 25.11 -4.95
CA TRP A 498 0.92 26.08 -4.74
C TRP A 498 0.57 27.47 -5.30
N ASN A 499 -0.40 27.55 -6.20
CA ASN A 499 -0.96 28.80 -6.67
C ASN A 499 -2.25 29.12 -5.88
N VAL A 500 -2.07 29.85 -4.78
CA VAL A 500 -3.15 30.26 -3.88
C VAL A 500 -4.19 31.10 -4.60
N GLU A 501 -3.78 32.01 -5.49
CA GLU A 501 -4.70 32.88 -6.24
C GLU A 501 -5.58 32.08 -7.21
N ALA A 502 -4.99 31.15 -7.96
CA ALA A 502 -5.76 30.28 -8.84
C ALA A 502 -6.69 29.34 -8.05
N THR A 503 -6.26 28.88 -6.87
CA THR A 503 -7.10 28.06 -5.99
C THR A 503 -8.28 28.87 -5.44
N ALA A 504 -8.06 30.12 -5.07
CA ALA A 504 -9.10 31.05 -4.63
C ALA A 504 -10.13 31.32 -5.73
N GLU A 505 -9.68 31.55 -6.98
CA GLU A 505 -10.59 31.75 -8.11
C GLU A 505 -11.38 30.47 -8.41
N ALA A 506 -10.75 29.29 -8.36
CA ALA A 506 -11.44 28.01 -8.51
C ALA A 506 -12.52 27.79 -7.44
N MET A 507 -12.27 28.22 -6.20
CA MET A 507 -13.28 28.20 -5.13
C MET A 507 -14.45 29.14 -5.45
N ASN A 508 -14.18 30.36 -5.93
CA ASN A 508 -15.23 31.29 -6.36
C ASN A 508 -16.03 30.76 -7.58
N GLU A 509 -15.34 30.15 -8.55
CA GLU A 509 -15.93 29.51 -9.73
C GLU A 509 -16.87 28.39 -9.30
N ALA A 510 -16.44 27.51 -8.39
CA ALA A 510 -17.25 26.41 -7.88
C ALA A 510 -18.61 26.88 -7.33
N LEU A 511 -18.65 28.03 -6.64
CA LEU A 511 -19.89 28.59 -6.11
C LEU A 511 -20.71 29.35 -7.16
N SER A 512 -20.04 30.09 -8.04
CA SER A 512 -20.67 30.97 -9.04
C SER A 512 -21.11 30.24 -10.30
N MET A 513 -20.73 28.96 -10.46
CA MET A 513 -21.09 28.12 -11.60
C MET A 513 -22.60 27.96 -11.74
N GLU A 514 -23.08 27.89 -12.99
CA GLU A 514 -24.51 27.67 -13.26
C GLU A 514 -24.97 26.30 -12.77
N GLU A 515 -26.18 26.23 -12.19
CA GLU A 515 -26.68 25.00 -11.56
C GLU A 515 -26.76 23.81 -12.55
N ALA A 516 -27.06 24.05 -13.83
CA ALA A 516 -27.07 23.02 -14.87
C ALA A 516 -25.67 22.40 -15.10
N GLU A 517 -24.61 23.22 -15.01
CA GLU A 517 -23.25 22.72 -15.14
C GLU A 517 -22.83 21.95 -13.87
N LYS A 518 -23.22 22.42 -12.68
CA LYS A 518 -22.98 21.69 -11.42
C LYS A 518 -23.61 20.29 -11.45
N GLN A 519 -24.84 20.19 -11.95
CA GLN A 519 -25.53 18.92 -12.13
C GLN A 519 -24.79 18.00 -13.12
N LEU A 520 -24.41 18.51 -14.29
CA LEU A 520 -23.70 17.73 -15.30
C LEU A 520 -22.36 17.18 -14.76
N ARG A 521 -21.63 17.98 -13.96
CA ARG A 521 -20.38 17.55 -13.33
C ARG A 521 -20.63 16.46 -12.30
N HIS A 522 -21.66 16.61 -11.47
CA HIS A 522 -22.06 15.61 -10.48
C HIS A 522 -22.44 14.27 -11.13
N GLU A 523 -23.27 14.28 -12.18
CA GLU A 523 -23.67 13.04 -12.88
C GLU A 523 -22.46 12.27 -13.42
N LYS A 524 -21.46 12.98 -13.97
CA LYS A 524 -20.20 12.37 -14.43
C LYS A 524 -19.40 11.78 -13.27
N HIS A 525 -19.30 12.51 -12.17
CA HIS A 525 -18.59 12.06 -10.97
C HIS A 525 -19.25 10.82 -10.37
N TYR A 526 -20.55 10.87 -10.11
CA TYR A 526 -21.30 9.77 -9.51
C TYR A 526 -21.28 8.52 -10.39
N ARG A 527 -21.43 8.66 -11.71
CA ARG A 527 -21.30 7.53 -12.64
C ARG A 527 -19.94 6.83 -12.52
N TYR A 528 -18.85 7.59 -12.40
CA TYR A 528 -17.54 6.99 -12.22
C TYR A 528 -17.42 6.27 -10.86
N VAL A 529 -17.78 6.96 -9.76
CA VAL A 529 -17.61 6.45 -8.40
C VAL A 529 -18.46 5.21 -8.15
N SER A 530 -19.72 5.20 -8.63
CA SER A 530 -20.64 4.07 -8.48
C SER A 530 -20.25 2.81 -9.24
N THR A 531 -19.46 2.92 -10.33
CA THR A 531 -18.99 1.75 -11.09
C THR A 531 -17.56 1.34 -10.74
N HIS A 532 -16.81 2.17 -10.02
CA HIS A 532 -15.43 1.91 -9.60
C HIS A 532 -15.34 1.91 -8.07
N ASP A 533 -16.19 1.12 -7.44
CA ASP A 533 -16.22 0.94 -6.00
C ASP A 533 -15.07 0.04 -5.51
N VAL A 534 -14.99 -0.14 -4.19
CA VAL A 534 -13.98 -0.99 -3.56
C VAL A 534 -14.07 -2.46 -3.99
N ALA A 535 -15.28 -2.97 -4.23
CA ALA A 535 -15.51 -4.35 -4.63
C ALA A 535 -15.04 -4.60 -6.06
N TYR A 536 -15.26 -3.66 -6.98
CA TYR A 536 -14.70 -3.70 -8.32
C TYR A 536 -13.17 -3.71 -8.28
N TRP A 537 -12.56 -2.87 -7.44
CA TRP A 537 -11.10 -2.83 -7.27
C TRP A 537 -10.54 -4.19 -6.80
N SER A 538 -11.11 -4.79 -5.76
CA SER A 538 -10.56 -6.05 -5.26
C SER A 538 -10.80 -7.23 -6.18
N ARG A 539 -11.98 -7.32 -6.81
CA ARG A 539 -12.31 -8.34 -7.81
C ARG A 539 -11.36 -8.30 -9.00
N SER A 540 -11.11 -7.11 -9.54
CA SER A 540 -10.24 -6.92 -10.70
C SER A 540 -8.76 -7.19 -10.36
N PHE A 541 -8.31 -6.91 -9.13
CA PHE A 541 -6.96 -7.27 -8.69
C PHE A 541 -6.82 -8.80 -8.55
N MET A 542 -7.82 -9.47 -7.97
CA MET A 542 -7.82 -10.92 -7.81
C MET A 542 -7.78 -11.64 -9.17
N GLN A 543 -8.61 -11.24 -10.13
CA GLN A 543 -8.63 -11.80 -11.49
C GLN A 543 -7.26 -11.72 -12.18
N ASP A 544 -6.57 -10.58 -12.05
CA ASP A 544 -5.22 -10.43 -12.61
C ASP A 544 -4.18 -11.24 -11.82
N MET A 545 -4.37 -11.42 -10.51
CA MET A 545 -3.50 -12.26 -9.69
C MET A 545 -3.61 -13.73 -10.09
N GLU A 546 -4.83 -14.26 -10.25
CA GLU A 546 -5.10 -15.61 -10.75
C GLU A 546 -4.43 -15.83 -12.11
N ARG A 547 -4.66 -14.89 -13.03
CA ARG A 547 -4.07 -14.95 -14.37
C ARG A 547 -2.55 -14.96 -14.34
N THR A 548 -1.94 -14.08 -13.55
CA THR A 548 -0.47 -13.96 -13.48
C THR A 548 0.16 -15.18 -12.82
N CYS A 549 -0.52 -15.77 -11.84
CA CYS A 549 -0.06 -16.96 -11.14
C CYS A 549 -0.28 -18.27 -11.93
N ALA A 550 -1.13 -18.29 -12.96
CA ALA A 550 -1.44 -19.50 -13.73
C ALA A 550 -0.19 -20.15 -14.37
N GLU A 551 0.82 -19.38 -14.74
CA GLU A 551 2.07 -19.89 -15.34
C GLU A 551 3.05 -20.47 -14.31
N HIS A 552 2.94 -20.09 -13.03
CA HIS A 552 3.87 -20.54 -11.98
C HIS A 552 3.89 -22.04 -11.79
N PHE A 553 2.73 -22.69 -11.91
CA PHE A 553 2.65 -24.12 -11.72
C PHE A 553 3.20 -24.92 -12.91
N ARG A 554 3.35 -24.26 -14.06
CA ARG A 554 3.91 -24.84 -15.29
C ARG A 554 5.42 -24.71 -15.39
N ARG A 555 6.07 -23.88 -14.58
CA ARG A 555 7.54 -23.69 -14.62
C ARG A 555 8.21 -24.33 -13.41
N ARG A 556 9.47 -24.73 -13.57
CA ARG A 556 10.31 -25.18 -12.45
C ARG A 556 10.96 -23.94 -11.83
N CYS A 557 10.84 -23.79 -10.51
CA CYS A 557 11.28 -22.59 -9.79
C CYS A 557 12.39 -22.94 -8.77
N TRP A 558 13.54 -22.28 -8.88
CA TRP A 558 14.66 -22.44 -7.94
C TRP A 558 14.96 -21.12 -7.25
N GLY A 559 15.10 -21.17 -5.92
CA GLY A 559 15.54 -20.03 -5.12
C GLY A 559 17.06 -19.92 -5.15
N ILE A 560 17.57 -18.74 -5.48
CA ILE A 560 19.00 -18.45 -5.63
C ILE A 560 19.35 -17.17 -4.88
N GLY A 561 20.49 -17.16 -4.19
CA GLY A 561 21.00 -15.99 -3.47
C GLY A 561 20.61 -15.93 -2.00
N LEU A 562 21.12 -14.93 -1.30
CA LEU A 562 20.91 -14.71 0.13
C LEU A 562 20.39 -13.29 0.40
N GLY A 563 19.70 -13.12 1.54
CA GLY A 563 19.18 -11.81 1.94
C GLY A 563 18.28 -11.18 0.87
N PHE A 564 18.53 -9.92 0.55
CA PHE A 564 17.83 -9.17 -0.51
C PHE A 564 18.38 -9.41 -1.92
N GLY A 565 19.46 -10.19 -2.06
CA GLY A 565 19.90 -10.73 -3.34
C GLY A 565 19.18 -12.03 -3.73
N PHE A 566 18.29 -12.52 -2.87
CA PHE A 566 17.46 -13.69 -3.18
C PHE A 566 16.51 -13.40 -4.33
N ARG A 567 16.45 -14.34 -5.28
CA ARG A 567 15.56 -14.33 -6.43
C ARG A 567 15.11 -15.74 -6.76
N VAL A 568 13.97 -15.83 -7.43
CA VAL A 568 13.49 -17.10 -7.98
C VAL A 568 13.76 -17.12 -9.47
N VAL A 569 14.52 -18.13 -9.91
CA VAL A 569 14.71 -18.43 -11.32
C VAL A 569 13.62 -19.42 -11.74
N ALA A 570 12.81 -19.05 -12.73
CA ALA A 570 11.79 -19.93 -13.31
C ALA A 570 12.21 -20.37 -14.71
N LEU A 571 12.44 -21.67 -14.90
CA LEU A 571 12.82 -22.23 -16.20
C LEU A 571 11.72 -23.14 -16.74
N ASP A 572 11.79 -23.38 -18.04
CA ASP A 572 10.93 -24.33 -18.73
C ASP A 572 11.02 -25.73 -18.10
N PRO A 573 9.92 -26.51 -18.01
CA PRO A 573 9.94 -27.88 -17.50
C PRO A 573 10.95 -28.79 -18.17
N ASN A 574 11.22 -28.55 -19.46
CA ASN A 574 12.17 -29.33 -20.25
C ASN A 574 13.62 -28.93 -19.98
N PHE A 575 13.85 -27.86 -19.20
CA PHE A 575 15.19 -27.51 -18.76
C PHE A 575 15.76 -28.64 -17.89
N ARG A 576 16.86 -29.22 -18.37
CA ARG A 576 17.62 -30.25 -17.64
C ARG A 576 18.87 -29.61 -17.08
N LYS A 577 18.92 -29.48 -15.76
CA LYS A 577 20.15 -29.13 -15.07
C LYS A 577 21.19 -30.21 -15.38
N LEU A 578 22.35 -29.80 -15.90
CA LEU A 578 23.46 -30.70 -16.12
C LEU A 578 23.98 -31.22 -14.77
N SER A 579 24.24 -32.53 -14.68
CA SER A 579 24.84 -33.13 -13.48
C SER A 579 26.26 -32.60 -13.29
N ILE A 580 26.57 -32.11 -12.10
CA ILE A 580 27.91 -31.60 -11.78
C ILE A 580 28.95 -32.70 -11.97
N ASP A 581 28.67 -33.92 -11.51
CA ASP A 581 29.60 -35.04 -11.63
C ASP A 581 29.84 -35.44 -13.09
N ALA A 582 28.77 -35.41 -13.91
CA ALA A 582 28.89 -35.65 -15.34
C ALA A 582 29.71 -34.53 -16.01
N ILE A 583 29.44 -33.26 -15.68
CA ILE A 583 30.21 -32.12 -16.18
C ILE A 583 31.68 -32.25 -15.80
N VAL A 584 32.00 -32.49 -14.53
CA VAL A 584 33.38 -32.57 -14.04
C VAL A 584 34.13 -33.73 -14.69
N SER A 585 33.47 -34.88 -14.84
CA SER A 585 34.03 -36.06 -15.51
C SER A 585 34.33 -35.79 -16.99
N GLU A 586 33.34 -35.29 -17.73
CA GLU A 586 33.49 -34.95 -19.16
C GLU A 586 34.52 -33.83 -19.35
N TYR A 587 34.49 -32.79 -18.52
CA TYR A 587 35.46 -31.68 -18.53
C TYR A 587 36.89 -32.16 -18.29
N SER A 588 37.09 -33.10 -17.35
CA SER A 588 38.41 -33.67 -17.05
C SER A 588 38.93 -34.51 -18.20
N ARG A 589 38.06 -35.27 -18.87
CA ARG A 589 38.39 -36.13 -20.01
C ARG A 589 38.52 -35.38 -21.34
N ALA A 590 37.91 -34.22 -21.46
CA ALA A 590 37.92 -33.41 -22.67
C ALA A 590 39.35 -32.92 -22.98
N LYS A 591 39.80 -33.22 -24.20
CA LYS A 591 41.11 -32.74 -24.73
C LYS A 591 41.03 -31.29 -25.24
N SER A 592 39.84 -30.86 -25.62
CA SER A 592 39.50 -29.50 -26.03
C SER A 592 38.26 -29.06 -25.27
N ARG A 593 38.25 -27.83 -24.76
CA ARG A 593 37.21 -27.32 -23.85
C ARG A 593 36.69 -26.00 -24.41
N ALA A 594 35.38 -25.89 -24.59
CA ALA A 594 34.73 -24.62 -24.84
C ALA A 594 34.04 -24.17 -23.56
N ILE A 595 34.45 -23.02 -23.05
CA ILE A 595 33.86 -22.39 -21.87
C ILE A 595 33.05 -21.22 -22.38
N LEU A 596 31.73 -21.34 -22.30
CA LEU A 596 30.80 -20.27 -22.66
C LEU A 596 30.57 -19.46 -21.39
N LEU A 597 31.10 -18.24 -21.37
CA LEU A 597 30.90 -17.30 -20.28
C LEU A 597 29.82 -16.32 -20.71
N ASP A 598 28.86 -16.07 -19.83
CA ASP A 598 27.87 -15.03 -20.07
C ASP A 598 28.56 -13.66 -20.14
N TYR A 599 28.36 -12.97 -21.26
CA TYR A 599 28.95 -11.66 -21.47
C TYR A 599 28.40 -10.64 -20.46
N ASP A 600 27.10 -10.68 -20.18
CA ASP A 600 26.40 -9.76 -19.27
C ASP A 600 26.22 -10.41 -17.88
N GLY A 601 27.23 -10.29 -17.02
CA GLY A 601 27.15 -10.72 -15.62
C GLY A 601 28.27 -11.66 -15.18
N THR A 602 28.93 -12.37 -16.12
CA THR A 602 30.13 -13.18 -15.83
C THR A 602 31.42 -12.48 -16.26
N VAL A 603 31.44 -11.90 -17.48
CA VAL A 603 32.63 -11.22 -18.03
C VAL A 603 32.59 -9.71 -17.82
N MET A 604 31.40 -9.10 -17.80
CA MET A 604 31.19 -7.66 -17.55
C MET A 604 30.53 -7.38 -16.20
N PRO A 605 30.93 -6.31 -15.48
CA PRO A 605 30.21 -5.84 -14.30
C PRO A 605 28.78 -5.43 -14.66
N GLN A 606 27.80 -5.85 -13.86
CA GLN A 606 26.37 -5.58 -14.08
C GLN A 606 26.02 -4.08 -14.27
N ASN A 607 26.90 -3.18 -13.81
CA ASN A 607 26.67 -1.73 -13.83
C ASN A 607 27.37 -1.00 -14.99
N SER A 608 27.89 -1.70 -16.01
CA SER A 608 28.52 -1.04 -17.16
C SER A 608 27.49 -0.36 -18.07
N LEU A 609 27.65 0.95 -18.28
CA LEU A 609 26.81 1.75 -19.19
C LEU A 609 27.06 1.43 -20.67
N ASN A 610 28.26 0.96 -21.00
CA ASN A 610 28.60 0.54 -22.35
C ASN A 610 28.75 -0.98 -22.39
N LYS A 611 27.80 -1.63 -23.06
CA LYS A 611 27.76 -3.09 -23.26
C LYS A 611 28.43 -3.53 -24.56
N THR A 612 28.97 -2.63 -25.38
CA THR A 612 29.66 -3.06 -26.61
C THR A 612 30.96 -3.83 -26.29
N PRO A 613 31.18 -4.98 -26.94
CA PRO A 613 32.42 -5.74 -26.81
C PRO A 613 33.66 -4.89 -27.15
N SER A 614 34.59 -4.78 -26.20
CA SER A 614 35.92 -4.20 -26.44
C SER A 614 36.90 -5.28 -26.91
N ALA A 615 37.96 -4.88 -27.64
CA ALA A 615 38.97 -5.80 -28.16
C ALA A 615 39.64 -6.66 -27.07
N GLY A 616 39.76 -6.15 -25.83
CA GLY A 616 40.27 -6.90 -24.68
C GLY A 616 39.31 -8.00 -24.18
N ASN A 617 38.00 -7.82 -24.35
CA ASN A 617 36.98 -8.79 -23.93
C ASN A 617 36.78 -9.91 -24.98
N LEU A 618 36.96 -9.58 -26.26
CA LEU A 618 36.83 -10.52 -27.38
C LEU A 618 37.95 -11.58 -27.41
N LEU A 619 39.11 -11.30 -26.81
CA LEU A 619 40.26 -12.22 -26.74
C LEU A 619 39.98 -13.50 -25.93
N ILE A 620 38.99 -13.51 -25.05
CA ILE A 620 38.57 -14.69 -24.28
C ILE A 620 37.76 -15.68 -25.14
N SER A 621 37.21 -15.24 -26.29
CA SER A 621 36.22 -16.01 -27.07
C SER A 621 36.77 -16.89 -28.20
N SER A 622 38.08 -16.90 -28.44
CA SER A 622 38.67 -17.61 -29.60
C SER A 622 39.47 -18.86 -29.20
N LEU A 623 38.79 -19.92 -28.76
CA LEU A 623 39.35 -21.28 -28.72
C LEU A 623 38.36 -22.23 -29.40
N HIS A 624 38.76 -22.68 -30.60
CA HIS A 624 37.95 -23.49 -31.51
C HIS A 624 37.80 -24.96 -31.05
N HIS A 625 36.58 -25.47 -31.31
CA HIS A 625 36.13 -26.87 -31.40
C HIS A 625 35.73 -27.63 -30.11
N SER A 626 34.42 -27.53 -29.84
CA SER A 626 33.43 -28.57 -29.50
C SER A 626 33.46 -29.29 -28.13
N LEU A 627 32.82 -28.67 -27.13
CA LEU A 627 31.73 -29.24 -26.31
C LEU A 627 30.98 -28.04 -25.68
N ALA A 628 29.68 -27.87 -25.93
CA ALA A 628 28.95 -26.69 -25.44
C ALA A 628 28.47 -26.91 -23.99
N ILE A 629 29.05 -26.15 -23.05
CA ILE A 629 28.56 -26.03 -21.68
C ILE A 629 28.21 -24.56 -21.47
N GLU A 630 26.92 -24.23 -21.44
CA GLU A 630 26.44 -22.95 -20.91
C GLU A 630 26.56 -22.99 -19.38
N VAL A 631 27.48 -22.20 -18.83
CA VAL A 631 27.55 -21.95 -17.39
C VAL A 631 26.70 -20.71 -17.11
N TYR A 632 25.44 -20.92 -16.76
CA TYR A 632 24.71 -19.92 -16.00
C TYR A 632 25.27 -19.94 -14.59
N ASP A 633 26.15 -19.00 -14.25
CA ASP A 633 26.58 -18.80 -12.87
C ASP A 633 25.52 -17.94 -12.14
N PRO A 634 24.77 -18.50 -11.18
CA PRO A 634 23.79 -17.73 -10.44
C PRO A 634 24.40 -17.06 -9.19
N LEU A 635 25.70 -17.22 -8.92
CA LEU A 635 26.31 -16.97 -7.61
C LEU A 635 27.35 -15.83 -7.55
N LEU A 636 27.33 -14.89 -8.49
CA LEU A 636 28.02 -13.60 -8.33
C LEU A 636 27.06 -12.42 -8.23
#